data_AF-A0A068THB3-F1
#
_entry.id   AF-A0A068THB3-F1
#
_cell.length_a   1.000
_cell.length_b   1.000
_cell.length_c   1.000
_cell.angle_alpha   90.00
_cell.angle_beta   90.00
_cell.angle_gamma   90.00
#
_symmetry.space_group_name_H-M   'P 1'
#
loop_
_entity.id
_entity.type
_entity.pdbx_description
1 polymer ?
#
loop_
_entity_poly.entity_id
_entity_poly.type
_entity_poly.pdbx_seq_one_letter_code
_entity_poly.pdbx_strand_id
1 'polypeptide(L)'
;MADYQRVRDHMVEVHIKRRGIRDAHVLNAMRTVPREHFVADGMAEFAYEDTPLSIEAGQTISQPYIVAAMIEAAEVHPGDRVLEVGAGSGYAAAVIGQIAERVYAIERHGALVASAKQRLTDLGYDNIDVIAGDGTRGLPEHAPFDAILVAAGGPAVPPALKEQLAVGGRLVIPVGKESGQTLCKVVRRTATSYEESNLGAVMFVPLIGEQGWSEDGRRAASNHKPGASRKQSLPEMIAQAAEDLPDFDDAAFGRLFGRFGDRRVVLLGEASHGTAEFYRARAAITRHLIVHRGYTIVAVEADWPDAARVDRYVRHRTASEREEPPFQRFPTWMWRNTEVRALTEWMRERNAGLDAMEDRAGFYGLDIYNMSGSIGAVLDYLDRVDPEAAAVARERYGCLTPWQKNPATYGRAALSRGYVECEQEVIEQCQALLRKRLDYANNDGDAFLDATQNARLIASAERYYRIMYYGGAESWNLRDTHMFETLRHLLDAKGPDAKAVVWAHNSHVGDARFTDMGATRDELNIGQLCREAFAGETALIGFGTHTGTVAAANDWDGDMQIMRVNPSRHDSYERLCHEADKHRFLLDLSPGKHEPLRRRLSEPRLERFIGVIYRPDTELWSHYSQAVLPEQFDAYVWFDETQAVTPLGPEHHRGMPETYPFGE
;
A
#
# COMPACT_ATOMS: atom_id res chain seq x y z
N MET A 1 -25.40 -16.53 8.17
CA MET A 1 -24.56 -16.51 9.38
C MET A 1 -23.25 -17.17 9.03
N ALA A 2 -22.12 -16.53 9.34
CA ALA A 2 -20.80 -17.08 9.05
C ALA A 2 -20.58 -18.38 9.85
N ASP A 3 -19.97 -19.38 9.22
CA ASP A 3 -19.50 -20.58 9.90
C ASP A 3 -18.16 -20.27 10.58
N TYR A 4 -18.23 -19.71 11.80
CA TYR A 4 -17.05 -19.27 12.56
C TYR A 4 -16.07 -20.39 12.88
N GLN A 5 -16.56 -21.63 13.03
CA GLN A 5 -15.69 -22.78 13.26
C GLN A 5 -14.79 -23.02 12.04
N ARG A 6 -15.37 -22.99 10.83
CA ARG A 6 -14.60 -23.20 9.59
C ARG A 6 -13.56 -22.11 9.34
N VAL A 7 -13.89 -20.83 9.56
CA VAL A 7 -12.92 -19.73 9.35
C VAL A 7 -11.85 -19.70 10.44
N ARG A 8 -12.16 -20.10 11.67
CA ARG A 8 -11.17 -20.29 12.73
C ARG A 8 -10.18 -21.40 12.41
N ASP A 9 -10.69 -22.57 11.99
CA ASP A 9 -9.84 -23.70 11.60
C ASP A 9 -8.96 -23.34 10.40
N HIS A 10 -9.50 -22.57 9.46
CA HIS A 10 -8.74 -22.03 8.33
C HIS A 10 -7.61 -21.09 8.81
N MET A 11 -7.90 -20.15 9.70
CA MET A 11 -6.90 -19.25 10.28
C MET A 11 -5.76 -20.02 10.95
N VAL A 12 -6.08 -21.08 11.70
CA VAL A 12 -5.04 -21.89 12.37
C VAL A 12 -4.18 -22.66 11.36
N GLU A 13 -4.78 -23.28 10.33
CA GLU A 13 -4.01 -24.02 9.33
C GLU A 13 -3.20 -23.11 8.41
N VAL A 14 -3.75 -21.97 7.98
CA VAL A 14 -3.15 -21.10 6.96
C VAL A 14 -2.25 -20.03 7.57
N HIS A 15 -2.73 -19.29 8.56
CA HIS A 15 -2.00 -18.13 9.10
C HIS A 15 -1.07 -18.48 10.26
N ILE A 16 -1.31 -19.58 10.97
CA ILE A 16 -0.50 -19.93 12.16
C ILE A 16 0.48 -21.06 11.84
N LYS A 17 -0.03 -22.25 11.52
CA LYS A 17 0.77 -23.47 11.40
C LYS A 17 1.75 -23.44 10.22
N ARG A 18 1.32 -22.94 9.04
CA ARG A 18 2.20 -22.79 7.87
C ARG A 18 3.36 -21.82 8.09
N ARG A 19 3.21 -20.88 9.02
CA ARG A 19 4.23 -19.88 9.39
C ARG A 19 5.15 -20.33 10.53
N GLY A 20 5.12 -21.63 10.85
CA GLY A 20 6.15 -22.28 11.67
C GLY A 20 5.74 -22.57 13.11
N ILE A 21 4.55 -22.16 13.56
CA ILE A 21 4.01 -22.51 14.88
C ILE A 21 3.66 -24.00 14.90
N ARG A 22 4.20 -24.71 15.88
CA ARG A 22 4.16 -26.19 15.97
C ARG A 22 3.64 -26.70 17.30
N ASP A 23 3.60 -25.88 18.34
CA ASP A 23 3.14 -26.30 19.65
C ASP A 23 1.66 -26.71 19.63
N ALA A 24 1.39 -27.94 20.08
CA ALA A 24 0.04 -28.51 20.02
C ALA A 24 -0.93 -27.82 20.98
N HIS A 25 -0.46 -27.33 22.14
CA HIS A 25 -1.30 -26.59 23.08
C HIS A 25 -1.69 -25.23 22.51
N VAL A 26 -0.74 -24.50 21.91
CA VAL A 26 -1.02 -23.22 21.23
C VAL A 26 -2.00 -23.42 20.08
N LEU A 27 -1.74 -24.37 19.19
CA LEU A 27 -2.63 -24.63 18.05
C LEU A 27 -4.03 -25.06 18.48
N ASN A 28 -4.17 -25.80 19.59
CA ASN A 28 -5.47 -26.18 20.12
C ASN A 28 -6.19 -24.98 20.75
N ALA A 29 -5.51 -24.19 21.58
CA ALA A 29 -6.07 -22.99 22.18
C ALA A 29 -6.60 -22.00 21.12
N MET A 30 -5.84 -21.79 20.03
CA MET A 30 -6.27 -20.93 18.91
C MET A 30 -7.50 -21.45 18.15
N ARG A 31 -7.77 -22.78 18.17
CA ARG A 31 -9.02 -23.38 17.62
C ARG A 31 -10.19 -23.32 18.59
N THR A 32 -9.91 -23.21 19.89
CA THR A 32 -10.95 -23.19 20.92
C THR A 32 -11.48 -21.79 21.19
N VAL A 33 -10.60 -20.79 21.29
CA VAL A 33 -11.01 -19.44 21.72
C VAL A 33 -11.80 -18.71 20.62
N PRO A 34 -13.05 -18.31 20.87
CA PRO A 34 -13.90 -17.66 19.87
C PRO A 34 -13.55 -16.17 19.74
N ARG A 35 -12.54 -15.88 18.91
CA ARG A 35 -11.99 -14.53 18.70
C ARG A 35 -13.04 -13.49 18.28
N GLU A 36 -14.11 -13.90 17.62
CA GLU A 36 -15.26 -13.07 17.23
C GLU A 36 -15.97 -12.40 18.42
N HIS A 37 -15.82 -12.93 19.64
CA HIS A 37 -16.35 -12.29 20.85
C HIS A 37 -15.42 -11.24 21.46
N PHE A 38 -14.18 -11.12 20.98
CA PHE A 38 -13.14 -10.23 21.52
C PHE A 38 -12.84 -9.02 20.63
N VAL A 39 -13.64 -8.82 19.58
CA VAL A 39 -13.56 -7.67 18.67
C VAL A 39 -14.75 -6.74 18.89
N ALA A 40 -14.64 -5.49 18.43
CA ALA A 40 -15.75 -4.54 18.49
C ALA A 40 -16.95 -4.99 17.62
N ASP A 41 -18.14 -4.46 17.94
CA ASP A 41 -19.34 -4.71 17.15
C ASP A 41 -19.14 -4.34 15.66
N GLY A 42 -19.57 -5.21 14.76
CA GLY A 42 -19.37 -5.07 13.31
C GLY A 42 -18.03 -5.59 12.78
N MET A 43 -17.07 -5.97 13.66
CA MET A 43 -15.77 -6.52 13.23
C MET A 43 -15.70 -8.05 13.23
N ALA A 44 -16.78 -8.73 13.63
CA ALA A 44 -16.80 -10.19 13.79
C ALA A 44 -16.47 -10.96 12.50
N GLU A 45 -16.83 -10.42 11.34
CA GLU A 45 -16.51 -11.05 10.04
C GLU A 45 -15.01 -11.05 9.73
N PHE A 46 -14.25 -10.10 10.27
CA PHE A 46 -12.80 -9.97 10.10
C PHE A 46 -12.01 -10.64 11.21
N ALA A 47 -12.66 -11.21 12.23
CA ALA A 47 -12.02 -11.68 13.46
C ALA A 47 -10.89 -12.70 13.23
N TYR A 48 -10.92 -13.41 12.10
CA TYR A 48 -9.99 -14.49 11.76
C TYR A 48 -8.97 -14.14 10.68
N GLU A 49 -9.01 -12.91 10.17
CA GLU A 49 -7.95 -12.37 9.30
C GLU A 49 -6.67 -12.15 10.11
N ASP A 50 -5.50 -12.36 9.51
CA ASP A 50 -4.21 -12.12 10.18
C ASP A 50 -3.81 -10.65 10.23
N THR A 51 -4.69 -9.82 10.79
CA THR A 51 -4.51 -8.37 10.93
C THR A 51 -4.92 -7.92 12.34
N PRO A 52 -4.31 -6.86 12.90
CA PRO A 52 -4.84 -6.22 14.10
C PRO A 52 -6.22 -5.60 13.82
N LEU A 53 -7.11 -5.64 14.82
CA LEU A 53 -8.43 -5.01 14.74
C LEU A 53 -8.61 -4.00 15.86
N SER A 54 -9.39 -2.95 15.62
CA SER A 54 -9.70 -1.95 16.64
C SER A 54 -10.57 -2.53 17.75
N ILE A 55 -10.28 -2.13 18.99
CA ILE A 55 -11.11 -2.36 20.17
C ILE A 55 -11.38 -1.03 20.87
N GLU A 56 -12.05 -1.05 22.02
CA GLU A 56 -12.39 0.16 22.76
C GLU A 56 -11.13 0.91 23.26
N ALA A 57 -11.32 2.17 23.67
CA ALA A 57 -10.25 3.04 24.21
C ALA A 57 -9.05 3.28 23.26
N GLY A 58 -9.28 3.22 21.94
CA GLY A 58 -8.25 3.48 20.93
C GLY A 58 -7.16 2.42 20.88
N GLN A 59 -7.41 1.23 21.43
CA GLN A 59 -6.48 0.11 21.43
C GLN A 59 -6.79 -0.85 20.27
N THR A 60 -5.92 -1.84 20.08
CA THR A 60 -6.09 -2.89 19.07
C THR A 60 -5.94 -4.27 19.69
N ILE A 61 -6.75 -5.23 19.23
CA ILE A 61 -6.47 -6.66 19.43
C ILE A 61 -5.42 -7.09 18.38
N SER A 62 -4.31 -7.68 18.82
CA SER A 62 -3.21 -8.10 17.94
C SER A 62 -3.63 -9.20 16.97
N GLN A 63 -2.99 -9.27 15.80
CA GLN A 63 -3.23 -10.31 14.79
C GLN A 63 -3.06 -11.74 15.36
N PRO A 64 -3.88 -12.73 14.94
CA PRO A 64 -3.79 -14.11 15.42
C PRO A 64 -2.38 -14.71 15.42
N TYR A 65 -1.58 -14.51 14.37
CA TYR A 65 -0.24 -15.08 14.28
C TYR A 65 0.68 -14.58 15.40
N ILE A 66 0.70 -13.27 15.70
CA ILE A 66 1.63 -12.74 16.69
C ILE A 66 1.27 -13.21 18.10
N VAL A 67 -0.02 -13.37 18.41
CA VAL A 67 -0.49 -13.96 19.67
C VAL A 67 0.05 -15.39 19.80
N ALA A 68 -0.13 -16.22 18.79
CA ALA A 68 0.38 -17.59 18.80
C ALA A 68 1.92 -17.65 18.89
N ALA A 69 2.62 -16.80 18.14
CA ALA A 69 4.08 -16.74 18.13
C ALA A 69 4.65 -16.31 19.49
N MET A 70 4.04 -15.34 20.16
CA MET A 70 4.48 -14.91 21.50
C MET A 70 4.24 -15.99 22.56
N ILE A 71 3.11 -16.69 22.51
CA ILE A 71 2.79 -17.78 23.44
C ILE A 71 3.73 -18.98 23.24
N GLU A 72 3.98 -19.37 21.99
CA GLU A 72 4.95 -20.43 21.67
C GLU A 72 6.37 -20.02 22.10
N ALA A 73 6.78 -18.77 21.83
CA ALA A 73 8.08 -18.27 22.23
C ALA A 73 8.26 -18.21 23.75
N ALA A 74 7.20 -17.91 24.51
CA ALA A 74 7.21 -17.92 25.97
C ALA A 74 7.26 -19.35 26.55
N GLU A 75 7.04 -20.39 25.73
CA GLU A 75 6.99 -21.80 26.15
C GLU A 75 5.97 -22.01 27.28
N VAL A 76 4.75 -21.48 27.10
CA VAL A 76 3.69 -21.63 28.10
C VAL A 76 3.27 -23.10 28.18
N HIS A 77 3.27 -23.65 29.39
CA HIS A 77 2.91 -25.04 29.67
C HIS A 77 1.73 -25.17 30.63
N PRO A 78 1.06 -26.35 30.62
CA PRO A 78 0.14 -26.71 31.70
C PRO A 78 0.82 -26.66 33.06
N GLY A 79 0.22 -25.96 34.02
CA GLY A 79 0.78 -25.71 35.35
C GLY A 79 1.44 -24.34 35.53
N ASP A 80 1.69 -23.61 34.44
CA ASP A 80 2.35 -22.31 34.53
C ASP A 80 1.43 -21.26 35.17
N ARG A 81 2.05 -20.37 35.96
CA ARG A 81 1.48 -19.08 36.35
C ARG A 81 1.99 -18.00 35.41
N VAL A 82 1.08 -17.41 34.64
CA VAL A 82 1.42 -16.43 33.60
C VAL A 82 0.95 -15.03 33.97
N LEU A 83 1.81 -14.04 33.74
CA LEU A 83 1.44 -12.62 33.75
C LEU A 83 1.32 -12.13 32.30
N GLU A 84 0.17 -11.57 31.95
CA GLU A 84 -0.05 -10.82 30.72
C GLU A 84 -0.08 -9.33 31.05
N VAL A 85 0.68 -8.52 30.31
CA VAL A 85 0.68 -7.06 30.42
C VAL A 85 0.08 -6.46 29.16
N GLY A 86 -1.03 -5.71 29.32
CA GLY A 86 -1.84 -5.18 28.22
C GLY A 86 -2.96 -6.13 27.85
N ALA A 87 -3.92 -6.36 28.78
CA ALA A 87 -5.01 -7.32 28.55
C ALA A 87 -5.88 -6.95 27.33
N GLY A 88 -6.06 -5.66 27.03
CA GLY A 88 -6.85 -5.20 25.89
C GLY A 88 -8.28 -5.74 25.95
N SER A 89 -8.69 -6.52 24.95
CA SER A 89 -9.99 -7.19 24.93
C SER A 89 -10.04 -8.49 25.75
N GLY A 90 -8.91 -9.00 26.24
CA GLY A 90 -8.79 -10.26 26.98
C GLY A 90 -8.59 -11.49 26.09
N TYR A 91 -8.39 -11.32 24.77
CA TYR A 91 -8.23 -12.46 23.86
C TYR A 91 -6.96 -13.27 24.12
N ALA A 92 -5.81 -12.61 24.23
CA ALA A 92 -4.55 -13.32 24.47
C ALA A 92 -4.56 -13.97 25.87
N ALA A 93 -5.11 -13.30 26.90
CA ALA A 93 -5.45 -13.91 28.18
C ALA A 93 -6.24 -15.22 28.03
N ALA A 94 -7.31 -15.22 27.23
CA ALA A 94 -8.16 -16.38 27.00
C ALA A 94 -7.38 -17.53 26.32
N VAL A 95 -6.55 -17.22 25.33
CA VAL A 95 -5.71 -18.22 24.65
C VAL A 95 -4.67 -18.82 25.62
N ILE A 96 -4.01 -17.98 26.41
CA ILE A 96 -3.07 -18.43 27.46
C ILE A 96 -3.82 -19.27 28.50
N GLY A 97 -5.02 -18.87 28.91
CA GLY A 97 -5.84 -19.57 29.90
C GLY A 97 -6.33 -20.95 29.48
N GLN A 98 -6.34 -21.25 28.17
CA GLN A 98 -6.56 -22.62 27.67
C GLN A 98 -5.36 -23.56 27.88
N ILE A 99 -4.20 -23.01 28.26
CA ILE A 99 -2.93 -23.75 28.41
C ILE A 99 -2.45 -23.70 29.86
N ALA A 100 -2.34 -22.50 30.43
CA ALA A 100 -1.77 -22.24 31.75
C ALA A 100 -2.72 -22.59 32.92
N GLU A 101 -2.17 -22.83 34.10
CA GLU A 101 -2.98 -23.05 35.31
C GLU A 101 -3.68 -21.75 35.76
N ARG A 102 -2.95 -20.63 35.75
CA ARG A 102 -3.47 -19.32 36.17
C ARG A 102 -2.90 -18.20 35.32
N VAL A 103 -3.76 -17.27 34.90
CA VAL A 103 -3.36 -16.06 34.18
C VAL A 103 -3.74 -14.83 34.99
N TYR A 104 -2.79 -13.93 35.18
CA TYR A 104 -3.03 -12.58 35.70
C TYR A 104 -2.82 -11.60 34.55
N ALA A 105 -3.84 -10.83 34.18
CA ALA A 105 -3.79 -9.90 33.06
C ALA A 105 -3.91 -8.45 33.55
N ILE A 106 -2.88 -7.63 33.38
CA ILE A 106 -2.91 -6.21 33.77
C ILE A 106 -3.33 -5.33 32.60
N GLU A 107 -4.23 -4.40 32.86
CA GLU A 107 -4.69 -3.39 31.90
C GLU A 107 -4.79 -2.01 32.57
N ARG A 108 -4.33 -0.97 31.87
CA ARG A 108 -4.32 0.41 32.40
C ARG A 108 -5.66 1.11 32.21
N HIS A 109 -6.40 0.77 31.15
CA HIS A 109 -7.67 1.41 30.81
C HIS A 109 -8.81 0.74 31.57
N GLY A 110 -9.41 1.47 32.53
CA GLY A 110 -10.49 0.93 33.37
C GLY A 110 -11.72 0.42 32.58
N ALA A 111 -12.03 1.02 31.44
CA ALA A 111 -13.11 0.56 30.56
C ALA A 111 -12.82 -0.83 29.96
N LEU A 112 -11.57 -1.07 29.54
CA LEU A 112 -11.13 -2.37 29.01
C LEU A 112 -11.05 -3.44 30.11
N VAL A 113 -10.62 -3.07 31.32
CA VAL A 113 -10.68 -3.98 32.48
C VAL A 113 -12.09 -4.50 32.71
N ALA A 114 -13.09 -3.60 32.70
CA ALA A 114 -14.48 -3.97 32.93
C ALA A 114 -15.04 -4.87 31.80
N SER A 115 -14.80 -4.49 30.53
CA SER A 115 -15.31 -5.27 29.39
C SER A 115 -14.62 -6.63 29.25
N ALA A 116 -13.30 -6.71 29.44
CA ALA A 116 -12.55 -7.97 29.40
C ALA A 116 -13.00 -8.92 30.53
N LYS A 117 -13.22 -8.42 31.76
CA LYS A 117 -13.76 -9.25 32.86
C LYS A 117 -15.11 -9.86 32.51
N GLN A 118 -16.04 -9.00 32.08
CA GLN A 118 -17.39 -9.45 31.75
C GLN A 118 -17.35 -10.50 30.64
N ARG A 119 -16.62 -10.22 29.56
CA ARG A 119 -16.47 -11.13 28.41
C ARG A 119 -15.86 -12.47 28.80
N LEU A 120 -14.81 -12.48 29.62
CA LEU A 120 -14.16 -13.72 30.08
C LEU A 120 -15.08 -14.53 31.00
N THR A 121 -15.85 -13.88 31.87
CA THR A 121 -16.88 -14.54 32.69
C THR A 121 -18.00 -15.13 31.82
N ASP A 122 -18.51 -14.39 30.85
CA ASP A 122 -19.57 -14.84 29.94
C ASP A 122 -19.14 -16.05 29.09
N LEU A 123 -17.84 -16.12 28.77
CA LEU A 123 -17.22 -17.24 28.06
C LEU A 123 -16.76 -18.39 28.98
N GLY A 124 -16.91 -18.27 30.31
CA GLY A 124 -16.63 -19.33 31.28
C GLY A 124 -15.15 -19.52 31.64
N TYR A 125 -14.33 -18.46 31.57
CA TYR A 125 -12.93 -18.51 32.01
C TYR A 125 -12.81 -18.19 33.50
N ASP A 126 -12.53 -19.21 34.33
CA ASP A 126 -12.42 -19.09 35.79
C ASP A 126 -10.96 -18.96 36.29
N ASN A 127 -9.98 -19.13 35.42
CA ASN A 127 -8.56 -19.12 35.73
C ASN A 127 -7.83 -17.82 35.34
N ILE A 128 -8.56 -16.77 34.95
CA ILE A 128 -8.01 -15.51 34.48
C ILE A 128 -8.47 -14.35 35.39
N ASP A 129 -7.52 -13.66 36.01
CA ASP A 129 -7.77 -12.46 36.81
C ASP A 129 -7.33 -11.20 36.04
N VAL A 130 -8.27 -10.35 35.63
CA VAL A 130 -7.95 -9.06 35.00
C VAL A 130 -7.81 -7.97 36.07
N ILE A 131 -6.72 -7.21 36.05
CA ILE A 131 -6.35 -6.26 37.12
C ILE A 131 -6.10 -4.88 36.51
N ALA A 132 -6.69 -3.85 37.11
CA ALA A 132 -6.42 -2.47 36.73
C ALA A 132 -5.08 -2.03 37.32
N GLY A 133 -4.12 -1.61 36.50
CA GLY A 133 -2.83 -1.18 37.01
C GLY A 133 -1.81 -0.78 35.95
N ASP A 134 -0.68 -0.26 36.42
CA ASP A 134 0.51 -0.01 35.59
C ASP A 134 1.29 -1.32 35.41
N GLY A 135 1.12 -1.94 34.24
CA GLY A 135 1.78 -3.20 33.91
C GLY A 135 3.30 -3.14 33.83
N THR A 136 3.90 -1.94 33.74
CA THR A 136 5.37 -1.79 33.77
C THR A 136 5.97 -2.15 35.14
N ARG A 137 5.14 -2.16 36.20
CA ARG A 137 5.52 -2.55 37.56
C ARG A 137 5.32 -4.04 37.84
N GLY A 138 4.75 -4.79 36.89
CA GLY A 138 4.31 -6.17 37.10
C GLY A 138 3.27 -6.29 38.21
N LEU A 139 3.24 -7.45 38.86
CA LEU A 139 2.30 -7.81 39.92
C LEU A 139 3.03 -8.52 41.09
N PRO A 140 3.78 -7.78 41.92
CA PRO A 140 4.65 -8.37 42.96
C PRO A 140 3.94 -9.32 43.93
N GLU A 141 2.66 -9.07 44.24
CA GLU A 141 1.85 -9.88 45.15
C GLU A 141 1.57 -11.30 44.64
N HIS A 142 1.71 -11.54 43.34
CA HIS A 142 1.46 -12.83 42.70
C HIS A 142 2.72 -13.47 42.09
N ALA A 143 3.83 -12.73 42.08
CA ALA A 143 5.14 -13.23 41.69
C ALA A 143 5.63 -14.37 42.61
N PRO A 144 6.51 -15.27 42.14
CA PRO A 144 7.11 -15.29 40.80
C PRO A 144 6.19 -15.86 39.71
N PHE A 145 6.48 -15.51 38.44
CA PHE A 145 5.78 -16.00 37.24
C PHE A 145 6.66 -16.93 36.41
N ASP A 146 6.08 -17.99 35.86
CA ASP A 146 6.76 -18.93 34.96
C ASP A 146 6.89 -18.33 33.54
N ALA A 147 5.89 -17.56 33.13
CA ALA A 147 5.91 -16.81 31.89
C ALA A 147 5.35 -15.39 32.07
N ILE A 148 5.94 -14.41 31.39
CA ILE A 148 5.42 -13.04 31.29
C ILE A 148 5.31 -12.66 29.82
N LEU A 149 4.13 -12.27 29.36
CA LEU A 149 3.89 -11.80 27.99
C LEU A 149 3.45 -10.35 28.03
N VAL A 150 4.07 -9.51 27.22
CA VAL A 150 3.77 -8.07 27.17
C VAL A 150 3.25 -7.70 25.80
N ALA A 151 1.95 -7.40 25.70
CA ALA A 151 1.27 -7.02 24.47
C ALA A 151 1.33 -5.50 24.21
N ALA A 152 2.44 -4.87 24.57
CA ALA A 152 2.73 -3.46 24.34
C ALA A 152 4.25 -3.24 24.26
N GLY A 153 4.70 -2.29 23.44
CA GLY A 153 6.11 -2.06 23.17
C GLY A 153 6.78 -1.09 24.13
N GLY A 154 7.79 -1.55 24.85
CA GLY A 154 8.57 -0.74 25.80
C GLY A 154 9.84 -0.13 25.19
N PRO A 155 10.36 0.98 25.76
CA PRO A 155 11.67 1.53 25.35
C PRO A 155 12.85 0.61 25.70
N ALA A 156 12.64 -0.29 26.66
CA ALA A 156 13.52 -1.36 27.12
C ALA A 156 12.67 -2.38 27.90
N VAL A 157 13.24 -3.53 28.29
CA VAL A 157 12.57 -4.48 29.18
C VAL A 157 12.46 -3.87 30.59
N PRO A 158 11.25 -3.73 31.18
CA PRO A 158 11.11 -3.22 32.55
C PRO A 158 11.84 -4.11 33.58
N PRO A 159 12.71 -3.55 34.44
CA PRO A 159 13.38 -4.30 35.50
C PRO A 159 12.42 -5.08 36.40
N ALA A 160 11.28 -4.48 36.76
CA ALA A 160 10.29 -5.13 37.63
C ALA A 160 9.78 -6.46 37.05
N LEU A 161 9.59 -6.53 35.73
CA LEU A 161 9.13 -7.76 35.07
C LEU A 161 10.23 -8.84 35.08
N LYS A 162 11.51 -8.46 34.89
CA LYS A 162 12.65 -9.41 34.99
C LYS A 162 12.81 -9.96 36.41
N GLU A 163 12.59 -9.13 37.43
CA GLU A 163 12.73 -9.53 38.83
C GLU A 163 11.61 -10.48 39.29
N GLN A 164 10.43 -10.38 38.69
CA GLN A 164 9.26 -11.20 39.00
C GLN A 164 9.20 -12.55 38.26
N LEU A 165 10.13 -12.84 37.35
CA LEU A 165 10.24 -14.17 36.74
C LEU A 165 10.73 -15.21 37.74
N ALA A 166 10.19 -16.42 37.72
CA ALA A 166 10.81 -17.58 38.37
C ALA A 166 12.19 -17.86 37.74
N VAL A 167 13.09 -18.55 38.46
CA VAL A 167 14.31 -19.07 37.82
C VAL A 167 13.90 -20.15 36.82
N GLY A 168 14.33 -20.01 35.57
CA GLY A 168 13.83 -20.77 34.43
C GLY A 168 12.67 -20.09 33.68
N GLY A 169 12.04 -19.08 34.29
CA GLY A 169 10.93 -18.36 33.71
C GLY A 169 11.31 -17.53 32.47
N ARG A 170 10.33 -17.29 31.61
CA ARG A 170 10.51 -16.65 30.29
C ARG A 170 9.65 -15.41 30.18
N LEU A 171 10.22 -14.32 29.69
CA LEU A 171 9.50 -13.09 29.38
C LEU A 171 9.60 -12.83 27.88
N VAL A 172 8.47 -12.50 27.25
CA VAL A 172 8.39 -12.12 25.85
C VAL A 172 7.79 -10.71 25.76
N ILE A 173 8.55 -9.78 25.18
CA ILE A 173 8.20 -8.35 25.12
C ILE A 173 8.71 -7.70 23.82
N PRO A 174 7.92 -6.85 23.16
CA PRO A 174 8.41 -5.93 22.14
C PRO A 174 9.25 -4.82 22.79
N VAL A 175 10.51 -4.68 22.38
CA VAL A 175 11.39 -3.57 22.81
C VAL A 175 11.91 -2.80 21.62
N GLY A 176 11.94 -1.48 21.74
CA GLY A 176 12.46 -0.63 20.68
C GLY A 176 11.97 0.79 20.81
N LYS A 177 12.08 1.55 19.72
CA LYS A 177 11.42 2.86 19.60
C LYS A 177 10.01 2.64 19.07
N GLU A 178 9.12 3.64 19.17
CA GLU A 178 7.80 3.56 18.52
C GLU A 178 7.92 3.23 17.02
N SER A 179 8.96 3.73 16.35
CA SER A 179 9.22 3.54 14.92
C SER A 179 9.79 2.17 14.54
N GLY A 180 9.99 1.25 15.49
CA GLY A 180 10.58 -0.06 15.23
C GLY A 180 10.88 -0.82 16.51
N GLN A 181 10.18 -1.95 16.68
CA GLN A 181 10.32 -2.82 17.84
C GLN A 181 10.84 -4.18 17.40
N THR A 182 11.51 -4.84 18.33
CA THR A 182 12.00 -6.20 18.19
C THR A 182 11.37 -7.02 19.29
N LEU A 183 10.86 -8.19 18.95
CA LEU A 183 10.35 -9.13 19.93
C LEU A 183 11.54 -9.74 20.67
N CYS A 184 11.66 -9.45 21.95
CA CYS A 184 12.72 -9.94 22.80
C CYS A 184 12.19 -11.04 23.72
N LYS A 185 12.92 -12.16 23.78
CA LYS A 185 12.74 -13.19 24.80
C LYS A 185 13.83 -13.08 25.84
N VAL A 186 13.44 -13.06 27.11
CA VAL A 186 14.33 -13.05 28.26
C VAL A 186 14.13 -14.32 29.07
N VAL A 187 15.19 -15.07 29.35
CA VAL A 187 15.15 -16.26 30.21
C VAL A 187 15.93 -15.97 31.49
N ARG A 188 15.31 -16.11 32.65
CA ARG A 188 15.99 -15.96 33.94
C ARG A 188 16.80 -17.22 34.24
N ARG A 189 18.13 -17.15 34.17
CA ARG A 189 19.02 -18.31 34.37
C ARG A 189 19.35 -18.57 35.84
N THR A 190 19.47 -17.50 36.63
CA THR A 190 19.72 -17.57 38.07
C THR A 190 18.99 -16.42 38.79
N ALA A 191 19.19 -16.27 40.10
CA ALA A 191 18.64 -15.15 40.86
C ALA A 191 19.06 -13.78 40.29
N THR A 192 20.22 -13.66 39.63
CA THR A 192 20.76 -12.38 39.16
C THR A 192 21.16 -12.35 37.68
N SER A 193 21.05 -13.48 36.95
CA SER A 193 21.46 -13.56 35.55
C SER A 193 20.30 -13.85 34.60
N TYR A 194 20.36 -13.22 33.43
CA TYR A 194 19.36 -13.26 32.37
C TYR A 194 20.02 -13.51 31.02
N GLU A 195 19.36 -14.27 30.17
CA GLU A 195 19.72 -14.44 28.77
C GLU A 195 18.66 -13.79 27.89
N GLU A 196 19.08 -13.02 26.90
CA GLU A 196 18.18 -12.28 26.02
C GLU A 196 18.39 -12.71 24.57
N SER A 197 17.30 -12.97 23.85
CA SER A 197 17.31 -13.32 22.43
C SER A 197 16.33 -12.44 21.65
N ASN A 198 16.71 -12.14 20.41
CA ASN A 198 15.91 -11.40 19.45
C ASN A 198 15.14 -12.41 18.58
N LEU A 199 13.82 -12.25 18.52
CA LEU A 199 12.91 -13.14 17.79
C LEU A 199 12.35 -12.53 16.49
N GLY A 200 12.79 -11.33 16.12
CA GLY A 200 12.39 -10.64 14.89
C GLY A 200 11.68 -9.31 15.13
N ALA A 201 11.38 -8.62 14.04
CA ALA A 201 10.70 -7.32 14.05
C ALA A 201 9.21 -7.48 14.36
N VAL A 202 8.66 -6.54 15.13
CA VAL A 202 7.24 -6.47 15.49
C VAL A 202 6.83 -5.00 15.66
N MET A 203 5.52 -4.75 15.75
CA MET A 203 4.97 -3.43 16.06
C MET A 203 3.78 -3.58 17.00
N PHE A 204 3.87 -2.95 18.17
CA PHE A 204 2.84 -2.93 19.19
C PHE A 204 2.60 -1.49 19.66
N VAL A 205 1.38 -1.24 20.17
CA VAL A 205 1.04 0.00 20.90
C VAL A 205 2.04 0.27 22.04
N PRO A 206 2.30 1.54 22.39
CA PRO A 206 3.32 1.87 23.39
C PRO A 206 2.95 1.34 24.78
N LEU A 207 3.92 0.72 25.45
CA LEU A 207 3.82 0.35 26.86
C LEU A 207 3.99 1.62 27.72
N ILE A 208 2.87 2.24 28.08
CA ILE A 208 2.84 3.48 28.87
C ILE A 208 2.85 3.12 30.37
N GLY A 209 3.78 3.71 31.12
CA GLY A 209 3.89 3.49 32.57
C GLY A 209 5.23 3.95 33.15
N GLU A 210 5.40 3.75 34.45
CA GLU A 210 6.57 4.22 35.22
C GLU A 210 7.91 3.72 34.66
N GLN A 211 7.96 2.45 34.21
CA GLN A 211 9.15 1.84 33.60
C GLN A 211 9.02 1.67 32.08
N GLY A 212 8.09 2.41 31.46
CA GLY A 212 7.80 2.39 30.02
C GLY A 212 7.95 3.76 29.37
N TRP A 213 7.03 4.08 28.46
CA TRP A 213 6.87 5.42 27.89
C TRP A 213 5.98 6.29 28.79
N SER A 214 6.19 7.61 28.76
CA SER A 214 5.23 8.57 29.29
C SER A 214 4.11 8.85 28.26
N GLU A 215 3.01 9.44 28.71
CA GLU A 215 1.85 9.78 27.86
C GLU A 215 2.19 10.70 26.67
N ASP A 216 3.30 11.45 26.75
CA ASP A 216 3.81 12.32 25.69
C ASP A 216 4.84 11.62 24.77
N GLY A 217 5.01 10.30 24.88
CA GLY A 217 5.92 9.49 24.05
C GLY A 217 7.40 9.61 24.44
N ARG A 218 7.74 10.31 25.53
CA ARG A 218 9.12 10.38 26.05
C ARG A 218 9.42 9.14 26.91
N ARG A 219 10.70 8.84 27.13
CA ARG A 219 11.08 7.84 28.13
C ARG A 219 10.72 8.39 29.51
N ALA A 220 9.92 7.64 30.29
CA ALA A 220 9.70 7.95 31.69
C ALA A 220 11.06 7.99 32.42
N ALA A 221 11.25 9.01 33.26
CA ALA A 221 12.58 9.45 33.70
C ALA A 221 13.44 8.32 34.28
N SER A 222 14.52 7.98 33.60
CA SER A 222 15.71 7.36 34.20
C SER A 222 16.83 8.40 34.23
N ASN A 223 17.53 8.49 35.37
CA ASN A 223 18.58 9.47 35.67
C ASN A 223 19.82 9.33 34.76
N HIS A 224 19.68 9.61 33.47
CA HIS A 224 20.79 9.63 32.53
C HIS A 224 20.85 11.01 31.84
N LYS A 225 21.85 11.81 32.24
CA LYS A 225 22.25 13.00 31.49
C LYS A 225 22.73 12.57 30.11
N PRO A 226 22.19 13.10 29.00
CA PRO A 226 22.73 12.81 27.69
C PRO A 226 24.13 13.44 27.60
N GLY A 227 25.15 12.59 27.50
CA GLY A 227 26.50 13.01 27.17
C GLY A 227 26.51 13.70 25.82
N ALA A 228 27.12 14.88 25.78
CA ALA A 228 27.35 15.64 24.56
C ALA A 228 28.21 14.83 23.58
N SER A 229 27.63 14.54 22.41
CA SER A 229 28.35 14.30 21.16
C SER A 229 27.47 14.82 20.03
N ARG A 230 27.80 16.00 19.50
CA ARG A 230 27.14 16.60 18.33
C ARG A 230 27.37 15.67 17.12
N LYS A 231 26.37 14.85 16.79
CA LYS A 231 26.17 14.32 15.43
C LYS A 231 25.05 15.14 14.79
N GLN A 232 25.26 15.59 13.55
CA GLN A 232 24.28 16.28 12.73
C GLN A 232 22.95 15.50 12.72
N SER A 233 21.81 16.18 12.84
CA SER A 233 20.49 15.54 12.82
C SER A 233 20.16 14.99 11.42
N LEU A 234 19.21 14.06 11.30
CA LEU A 234 18.76 13.59 9.98
C LEU A 234 18.17 14.74 9.14
N PRO A 235 17.28 15.61 9.68
CA PRO A 235 16.78 16.77 8.95
C PRO A 235 17.87 17.73 8.49
N GLU A 236 18.88 18.01 9.32
CA GLU A 236 20.04 18.84 8.92
C GLU A 236 20.83 18.21 7.76
N MET A 237 20.96 16.88 7.74
CA MET A 237 21.61 16.18 6.63
C MET A 237 20.76 16.20 5.35
N ILE A 238 19.44 16.10 5.46
CA ILE A 238 18.51 16.25 4.33
C ILE A 238 18.61 17.67 3.78
N ALA A 239 18.50 18.70 4.62
CA ALA A 239 18.59 20.10 4.21
C ALA A 239 19.88 20.40 3.44
N GLN A 240 21.00 19.80 3.86
CA GLN A 240 22.30 19.94 3.20
C GLN A 240 22.38 19.21 1.85
N ALA A 241 21.70 18.07 1.71
CA ALA A 241 21.69 17.27 0.48
C ALA A 241 20.61 17.71 -0.53
N ALA A 242 19.55 18.35 -0.05
CA ALA A 242 18.38 18.75 -0.82
C ALA A 242 18.71 19.86 -1.84
N GLU A 243 18.37 19.62 -3.10
CA GLU A 243 18.45 20.58 -4.20
C GLU A 243 17.11 21.32 -4.32
N ASP A 244 17.10 22.64 -4.14
CA ASP A 244 15.85 23.42 -4.16
C ASP A 244 15.17 23.34 -5.53
N LEU A 245 13.86 23.11 -5.52
CA LEU A 245 13.08 23.04 -6.75
C LEU A 245 12.59 24.46 -7.15
N PRO A 246 12.89 24.90 -8.39
CA PRO A 246 12.31 26.10 -8.98
C PRO A 246 10.79 25.99 -9.15
N ASP A 247 10.18 26.99 -9.76
CA ASP A 247 8.77 26.90 -10.13
C ASP A 247 8.51 25.90 -11.27
N PHE A 248 7.30 25.34 -11.36
CA PHE A 248 6.96 24.27 -12.31
C PHE A 248 7.11 24.69 -13.78
N ASP A 249 6.91 25.97 -14.06
CA ASP A 249 7.02 26.54 -15.41
C ASP A 249 8.44 27.06 -15.73
N ASP A 250 9.34 27.07 -14.74
CA ASP A 250 10.76 27.32 -14.99
C ASP A 250 11.41 26.09 -15.64
N ALA A 251 12.04 26.28 -16.79
CA ALA A 251 12.81 25.23 -17.47
C ALA A 251 13.91 24.61 -16.57
N ALA A 252 14.36 25.33 -15.54
CA ALA A 252 15.28 24.83 -14.51
C ALA A 252 14.73 23.64 -13.73
N PHE A 253 13.42 23.57 -13.51
CA PHE A 253 12.77 22.46 -12.82
C PHE A 253 13.09 21.14 -13.50
N GLY A 254 12.72 21.01 -14.78
CA GLY A 254 12.93 19.79 -15.55
C GLY A 254 14.42 19.43 -15.73
N ARG A 255 15.31 20.44 -15.82
CA ARG A 255 16.76 20.22 -15.97
C ARG A 255 17.37 19.41 -14.83
N LEU A 256 16.88 19.55 -13.60
CA LEU A 256 17.38 18.78 -12.45
C LEU A 256 17.19 17.27 -12.64
N PHE A 257 16.12 16.88 -13.34
CA PHE A 257 15.77 15.49 -13.65
C PHE A 257 16.46 14.95 -14.91
N GLY A 258 17.14 15.81 -15.67
CA GLY A 258 17.91 15.42 -16.85
C GLY A 258 18.99 14.37 -16.56
N ARG A 259 19.40 14.22 -15.28
CA ARG A 259 20.32 13.17 -14.79
C ARG A 259 19.74 11.76 -14.85
N PHE A 260 18.41 11.63 -14.87
CA PHE A 260 17.71 10.35 -15.00
C PHE A 260 17.30 10.05 -16.45
N GLY A 261 17.46 11.01 -17.36
CA GLY A 261 16.94 10.92 -18.74
C GLY A 261 17.69 9.95 -19.67
N ASP A 262 18.83 9.42 -19.24
CA ASP A 262 19.53 8.36 -19.98
C ASP A 262 18.93 6.97 -19.71
N ARG A 263 18.09 6.85 -18.67
CA ARG A 263 17.38 5.62 -18.35
C ARG A 263 16.33 5.31 -19.43
N ARG A 264 16.10 4.03 -19.69
CA ARG A 264 15.06 3.58 -20.61
C ARG A 264 13.66 3.82 -20.05
N VAL A 265 13.49 3.59 -18.75
CA VAL A 265 12.22 3.79 -18.05
C VAL A 265 12.42 4.72 -16.85
N VAL A 266 11.64 5.79 -16.79
CA VAL A 266 11.57 6.69 -15.62
C VAL A 266 10.17 6.60 -15.03
N LEU A 267 10.05 6.03 -13.83
CA LEU A 267 8.80 5.94 -13.12
C LEU A 267 8.69 7.10 -12.13
N LEU A 268 7.61 7.86 -12.25
CA LEU A 268 7.27 9.02 -11.41
C LEU A 268 6.08 8.66 -10.53
N GLY A 269 6.36 8.50 -9.25
CA GLY A 269 5.41 8.21 -8.20
C GLY A 269 4.51 9.40 -7.85
N GLU A 270 3.56 9.16 -6.97
CA GLU A 270 2.93 10.20 -6.16
C GLU A 270 2.48 9.62 -4.82
N ALA A 271 2.64 10.37 -3.72
CA ALA A 271 2.12 9.97 -2.42
C ALA A 271 0.60 10.18 -2.30
N SER A 272 -0.03 10.83 -3.28
CA SER A 272 -1.48 10.90 -3.36
C SER A 272 -2.01 11.13 -4.77
N HIS A 273 -3.14 10.52 -5.13
CA HIS A 273 -3.75 10.71 -6.44
C HIS A 273 -4.42 12.08 -6.68
N GLY A 274 -4.72 12.83 -5.62
CA GLY A 274 -5.53 14.06 -5.69
C GLY A 274 -4.79 15.36 -5.43
N THR A 275 -3.47 15.40 -5.61
CA THR A 275 -2.62 16.55 -5.26
C THR A 275 -2.06 17.25 -6.49
N ALA A 276 -2.36 18.53 -6.67
CA ALA A 276 -2.03 19.32 -7.86
C ALA A 276 -0.51 19.44 -8.11
N GLU A 277 0.30 19.67 -7.06
CA GLU A 277 1.75 19.84 -7.18
C GLU A 277 2.42 18.59 -7.76
N PHE A 278 1.91 17.39 -7.43
CA PHE A 278 2.44 16.13 -7.95
C PHE A 278 2.18 16.03 -9.46
N TYR A 279 0.97 16.36 -9.96
CA TYR A 279 0.72 16.41 -11.40
C TYR A 279 1.56 17.47 -12.12
N ARG A 280 1.68 18.68 -11.56
CA ARG A 280 2.46 19.78 -12.17
C ARG A 280 3.94 19.44 -12.24
N ALA A 281 4.49 18.83 -11.19
CA ALA A 281 5.87 18.37 -11.17
C ALA A 281 6.11 17.23 -12.16
N ARG A 282 5.25 16.18 -12.15
CA ARG A 282 5.33 15.08 -13.12
C ARG A 282 5.23 15.59 -14.56
N ALA A 283 4.36 16.57 -14.82
CA ALA A 283 4.24 17.22 -16.12
C ALA A 283 5.54 17.95 -16.50
N ALA A 284 6.10 18.77 -15.60
CA ALA A 284 7.35 19.50 -15.87
C ALA A 284 8.53 18.55 -16.19
N ILE A 285 8.66 17.45 -15.43
CA ILE A 285 9.67 16.40 -15.68
C ILE A 285 9.44 15.76 -17.04
N THR A 286 8.21 15.33 -17.30
CA THR A 286 7.81 14.65 -18.55
C THR A 286 8.07 15.53 -19.77
N ARG A 287 7.69 16.82 -19.72
CA ARG A 287 7.98 17.81 -20.78
C ARG A 287 9.48 17.87 -21.06
N HIS A 288 10.31 17.92 -20.03
CA HIS A 288 11.77 17.96 -20.18
C HIS A 288 12.33 16.68 -20.82
N LEU A 289 11.87 15.51 -20.37
CA LEU A 289 12.30 14.22 -20.91
C LEU A 289 11.90 14.04 -22.38
N ILE A 290 10.69 14.46 -22.75
CA ILE A 290 10.23 14.43 -24.15
C ILE A 290 11.10 15.35 -25.01
N VAL A 291 11.30 16.61 -24.59
CA VAL A 291 12.00 17.61 -25.42
C VAL A 291 13.50 17.34 -25.53
N HIS A 292 14.15 16.87 -24.47
CA HIS A 292 15.62 16.84 -24.38
C HIS A 292 16.23 15.45 -24.27
N ARG A 293 15.43 14.39 -24.11
CA ARG A 293 15.93 13.03 -23.84
C ARG A 293 15.29 11.93 -24.70
N GLY A 294 14.40 12.31 -25.64
CA GLY A 294 13.84 11.40 -26.65
C GLY A 294 12.74 10.47 -26.13
N TYR A 295 12.03 10.86 -25.07
CA TYR A 295 10.90 10.08 -24.57
C TYR A 295 9.69 10.30 -25.47
N THR A 296 9.06 9.21 -25.91
CA THR A 296 7.84 9.24 -26.75
C THR A 296 6.67 8.47 -26.13
N ILE A 297 6.88 7.77 -25.02
CA ILE A 297 5.83 7.04 -24.30
C ILE A 297 5.57 7.73 -22.97
N VAL A 298 4.37 8.30 -22.80
CA VAL A 298 3.83 8.70 -21.50
C VAL A 298 2.81 7.66 -21.09
N ALA A 299 3.19 6.76 -20.19
CA ALA A 299 2.34 5.70 -19.68
C ALA A 299 1.76 6.08 -18.31
N VAL A 300 0.48 5.84 -18.06
CA VAL A 300 -0.21 6.23 -16.83
C VAL A 300 -0.95 5.05 -16.21
N GLU A 301 -1.09 5.06 -14.88
CA GLU A 301 -1.94 4.16 -14.10
C GLU A 301 -3.43 4.43 -14.35
N ALA A 302 -3.84 4.18 -15.59
CA ALA A 302 -5.19 4.38 -16.07
C ALA A 302 -5.58 3.28 -17.05
N ASP A 303 -6.88 3.13 -17.23
CA ASP A 303 -7.46 2.19 -18.19
C ASP A 303 -6.98 2.47 -19.62
N TRP A 304 -6.52 1.41 -20.29
CA TRP A 304 -6.01 1.50 -21.67
C TRP A 304 -6.99 2.17 -22.65
N PRO A 305 -8.29 1.79 -22.73
CA PRO A 305 -9.22 2.40 -23.68
C PRO A 305 -9.42 3.91 -23.48
N ASP A 306 -9.44 4.37 -22.23
CA ASP A 306 -9.64 5.78 -21.90
C ASP A 306 -8.40 6.61 -22.25
N ALA A 307 -7.22 6.08 -21.93
CA ALA A 307 -5.95 6.69 -22.33
C ALA A 307 -5.76 6.69 -23.85
N ALA A 308 -6.19 5.65 -24.57
CA ALA A 308 -6.14 5.60 -26.04
C ALA A 308 -6.98 6.71 -26.69
N ARG A 309 -8.03 7.19 -26.04
CA ARG A 309 -8.77 8.38 -26.50
C ARG A 309 -7.94 9.65 -26.34
N VAL A 310 -7.29 9.83 -25.20
CA VAL A 310 -6.36 10.94 -25.00
C VAL A 310 -5.20 10.87 -26.00
N ASP A 311 -4.68 9.68 -26.27
CA ASP A 311 -3.65 9.43 -27.28
C ASP A 311 -4.04 9.95 -28.66
N ARG A 312 -5.25 9.61 -29.12
CA ARG A 312 -5.77 10.08 -30.41
C ARG A 312 -5.81 11.60 -30.46
N TYR A 313 -6.24 12.24 -29.36
CA TYR A 313 -6.23 13.69 -29.23
C TYR A 313 -4.80 14.27 -29.27
N VAL A 314 -3.85 13.76 -28.49
CA VAL A 314 -2.50 14.34 -28.43
C VAL A 314 -1.66 14.07 -29.69
N ARG A 315 -1.90 12.98 -30.41
CA ARG A 315 -1.17 12.62 -31.65
C ARG A 315 -1.87 13.02 -32.94
N HIS A 316 -2.99 13.76 -32.85
CA HIS A 316 -3.80 14.22 -34.00
C HIS A 316 -4.32 13.08 -34.88
N ARG A 317 -4.76 11.98 -34.27
CA ARG A 317 -5.42 10.87 -34.96
C ARG A 317 -6.93 11.13 -35.06
N THR A 318 -7.58 10.53 -36.05
CA THR A 318 -9.03 10.64 -36.25
C THR A 318 -9.79 10.07 -35.04
N ALA A 319 -10.73 10.84 -34.48
CA ALA A 319 -11.64 10.36 -33.44
C ALA A 319 -12.71 9.43 -34.04
N SER A 320 -13.17 8.44 -33.28
CA SER A 320 -14.35 7.64 -33.66
C SER A 320 -15.64 8.41 -33.39
N GLU A 321 -16.64 8.24 -34.25
CA GLU A 321 -17.96 8.91 -34.18
C GLU A 321 -18.79 8.50 -32.95
N ARG A 322 -18.40 7.42 -32.25
CA ARG A 322 -19.17 6.79 -31.14
C ARG A 322 -18.57 6.97 -29.75
N GLU A 323 -17.56 7.82 -29.58
CA GLU A 323 -16.80 7.84 -28.32
C GLU A 323 -17.49 8.65 -27.19
N GLU A 324 -17.88 7.97 -26.10
CA GLU A 324 -18.23 8.59 -24.81
C GLU A 324 -16.98 9.22 -24.13
N PRO A 325 -17.12 10.34 -23.39
CA PRO A 325 -15.98 10.99 -22.72
C PRO A 325 -15.10 10.00 -21.94
N PRO A 326 -13.76 10.13 -21.91
CA PRO A 326 -12.91 9.18 -21.20
C PRO A 326 -13.00 9.38 -19.69
N PHE A 327 -12.59 8.38 -18.91
CA PHE A 327 -12.46 8.42 -17.45
C PHE A 327 -13.78 8.77 -16.72
N GLN A 328 -14.88 8.13 -17.13
CA GLN A 328 -16.20 8.31 -16.48
C GLN A 328 -16.42 7.36 -15.29
N ARG A 329 -15.51 6.40 -15.09
CA ARG A 329 -15.55 5.48 -13.96
C ARG A 329 -14.93 6.14 -12.73
N PHE A 330 -15.35 5.69 -11.55
CA PHE A 330 -14.71 6.13 -10.32
C PHE A 330 -13.21 5.77 -10.33
N PRO A 331 -12.33 6.69 -9.91
CA PRO A 331 -12.59 8.09 -9.58
C PRO A 331 -12.60 8.96 -10.85
N THR A 332 -13.65 9.75 -11.04
CA THR A 332 -13.80 10.51 -12.30
C THR A 332 -12.80 11.66 -12.44
N TRP A 333 -12.28 12.18 -11.33
CA TRP A 333 -11.42 13.36 -11.24
C TRP A 333 -9.93 13.09 -11.37
N MET A 334 -9.48 11.84 -11.13
CA MET A 334 -8.05 11.50 -11.06
C MET A 334 -7.31 11.83 -12.35
N TRP A 335 -7.89 11.49 -13.50
CA TRP A 335 -7.33 11.84 -14.81
C TRP A 335 -8.11 12.95 -15.53
N ARG A 336 -9.27 13.36 -15.01
CA ARG A 336 -10.07 14.50 -15.52
C ARG A 336 -9.93 15.73 -14.64
N ASN A 337 -8.73 16.27 -14.57
CA ASN A 337 -8.42 17.50 -13.86
C ASN A 337 -7.69 18.52 -14.76
N THR A 338 -7.56 19.73 -14.25
CA THR A 338 -6.90 20.85 -14.95
C THR A 338 -5.44 20.58 -15.28
N GLU A 339 -4.72 19.85 -14.42
CA GLU A 339 -3.30 19.59 -14.59
C GLU A 339 -3.03 18.59 -15.73
N VAL A 340 -3.82 17.51 -15.81
CA VAL A 340 -3.75 16.53 -16.90
C VAL A 340 -4.19 17.16 -18.22
N ARG A 341 -5.24 18.01 -18.21
CA ARG A 341 -5.63 18.77 -19.40
C ARG A 341 -4.48 19.65 -19.90
N ALA A 342 -3.82 20.40 -19.01
CA ALA A 342 -2.70 21.26 -19.40
C ALA A 342 -1.54 20.46 -20.02
N LEU A 343 -1.20 19.28 -19.48
CA LEU A 343 -0.19 18.40 -20.08
C LEU A 343 -0.62 17.92 -21.47
N THR A 344 -1.85 17.42 -21.62
CA THR A 344 -2.33 16.86 -22.90
C THR A 344 -2.48 17.92 -23.98
N GLU A 345 -2.89 19.14 -23.63
CA GLU A 345 -2.87 20.31 -24.53
C GLU A 345 -1.45 20.63 -24.99
N TRP A 346 -0.49 20.71 -24.05
CA TRP A 346 0.92 20.92 -24.40
C TRP A 346 1.48 19.82 -25.31
N MET A 347 1.17 18.54 -25.03
CA MET A 347 1.61 17.41 -25.87
C MET A 347 1.04 17.53 -27.28
N ARG A 348 -0.25 17.89 -27.40
CA ARG A 348 -0.92 18.10 -28.69
C ARG A 348 -0.24 19.21 -29.49
N GLU A 349 0.03 20.35 -28.88
CA GLU A 349 0.72 21.48 -29.52
C GLU A 349 2.12 21.08 -29.97
N ARG A 350 2.89 20.43 -29.09
CA ARG A 350 4.24 19.96 -29.39
C ARG A 350 4.28 18.91 -30.51
N ASN A 351 3.29 18.03 -30.57
CA ASN A 351 3.16 17.01 -31.61
C ASN A 351 2.71 17.59 -32.96
N ALA A 352 2.00 18.73 -32.97
CA ALA A 352 1.58 19.39 -34.21
C ALA A 352 2.78 19.86 -35.06
N GLY A 353 3.92 20.14 -34.42
CA GLY A 353 5.17 20.52 -35.08
C GLY A 353 6.03 19.35 -35.58
N LEU A 354 5.54 18.11 -35.51
CA LEU A 354 6.28 16.91 -35.97
C LEU A 354 5.57 16.21 -37.12
N ASP A 355 6.32 15.90 -38.16
CA ASP A 355 5.80 15.21 -39.36
C ASP A 355 5.67 13.69 -39.15
N ALA A 356 6.67 13.07 -38.52
CA ALA A 356 6.73 11.63 -38.29
C ALA A 356 5.88 11.22 -37.08
N MET A 357 5.08 10.15 -37.22
CA MET A 357 4.16 9.68 -36.15
C MET A 357 4.93 9.04 -35.00
N GLU A 358 6.06 8.41 -35.29
CA GLU A 358 6.98 7.77 -34.36
C GLU A 358 7.68 8.76 -33.41
N ASP A 359 7.88 10.00 -33.87
CA ASP A 359 8.49 11.07 -33.06
C ASP A 359 7.48 11.75 -32.13
N ARG A 360 6.18 11.57 -32.37
CA ARG A 360 5.11 12.18 -31.57
C ARG A 360 4.96 11.42 -30.26
N ALA A 361 5.02 12.15 -29.15
CA ALA A 361 4.79 11.57 -27.83
C ALA A 361 3.33 11.11 -27.70
N GLY A 362 3.13 9.85 -27.32
CA GLY A 362 1.82 9.24 -27.09
C GLY A 362 1.45 9.15 -25.60
N PHE A 363 0.17 8.90 -25.34
CA PHE A 363 -0.41 8.80 -24.00
C PHE A 363 -1.07 7.44 -23.81
N TYR A 364 -0.58 6.60 -22.90
CA TYR A 364 -0.94 5.18 -22.83
C TYR A 364 -1.40 4.80 -21.43
N GLY A 365 -2.46 4.00 -21.34
CA GLY A 365 -2.89 3.41 -20.06
C GLY A 365 -2.09 2.14 -19.79
N LEU A 366 -2.02 1.71 -18.53
CA LEU A 366 -1.39 0.44 -18.14
C LEU A 366 -2.37 -0.51 -17.43
N ASP A 367 -3.51 0.01 -16.96
CA ASP A 367 -4.39 -0.66 -16.01
C ASP A 367 -5.48 -1.53 -16.68
N ILE A 368 -6.16 -2.34 -15.87
CA ILE A 368 -6.93 -3.53 -16.28
C ILE A 368 -8.46 -3.39 -16.18
N TYR A 369 -9.00 -2.29 -15.65
CA TYR A 369 -10.38 -2.23 -15.17
C TYR A 369 -11.44 -2.06 -16.30
N ASN A 370 -11.11 -1.48 -17.45
CA ASN A 370 -12.09 -1.20 -18.51
C ASN A 370 -12.29 -2.35 -19.53
N MET A 371 -12.87 -3.47 -19.09
CA MET A 371 -13.16 -4.63 -19.96
C MET A 371 -14.14 -4.30 -21.09
N SER A 372 -15.16 -3.47 -20.83
CA SER A 372 -16.19 -3.13 -21.83
C SER A 372 -15.65 -2.26 -22.95
N GLY A 373 -14.89 -1.22 -22.60
CA GLY A 373 -14.19 -0.38 -23.57
C GLY A 373 -13.20 -1.20 -24.40
N SER A 374 -12.54 -2.18 -23.77
CA SER A 374 -11.58 -3.06 -24.47
C SER A 374 -12.26 -3.98 -25.48
N ILE A 375 -13.42 -4.58 -25.15
CA ILE A 375 -14.22 -5.36 -26.10
C ILE A 375 -14.64 -4.48 -27.28
N GLY A 376 -15.16 -3.28 -26.99
CA GLY A 376 -15.55 -2.32 -28.04
C GLY A 376 -14.41 -1.99 -29.00
N ALA A 377 -13.22 -1.69 -28.48
CA ALA A 377 -12.05 -1.36 -29.29
C ALA A 377 -11.60 -2.51 -30.21
N VAL A 378 -11.62 -3.76 -29.73
CA VAL A 378 -11.29 -4.94 -30.56
C VAL A 378 -12.32 -5.12 -31.68
N LEU A 379 -13.61 -5.00 -31.36
CA LEU A 379 -14.69 -5.15 -32.34
C LEU A 379 -14.67 -4.05 -33.41
N ASP A 380 -14.48 -2.80 -32.99
CA ASP A 380 -14.38 -1.66 -33.91
C ASP A 380 -13.18 -1.79 -34.87
N TYR A 381 -12.05 -2.30 -34.37
CA TYR A 381 -10.89 -2.58 -35.23
C TYR A 381 -11.22 -3.68 -36.25
N LEU A 382 -11.72 -4.84 -35.78
CA LEU A 382 -12.02 -5.98 -36.64
C LEU A 382 -13.13 -5.67 -37.65
N ASP A 383 -14.15 -4.91 -37.29
CA ASP A 383 -15.20 -4.50 -38.24
C ASP A 383 -14.64 -3.74 -39.46
N ARG A 384 -13.53 -3.00 -39.28
CA ARG A 384 -12.88 -2.27 -40.38
C ARG A 384 -11.93 -3.14 -41.18
N VAL A 385 -11.20 -4.06 -40.53
CA VAL A 385 -10.08 -4.78 -41.16
C VAL A 385 -10.39 -6.23 -41.53
N ASP A 386 -11.29 -6.89 -40.79
CA ASP A 386 -11.69 -8.30 -40.98
C ASP A 386 -13.09 -8.55 -40.37
N PRO A 387 -14.17 -8.22 -41.11
CA PRO A 387 -15.55 -8.37 -40.62
C PRO A 387 -15.95 -9.81 -40.27
N GLU A 388 -15.33 -10.82 -40.89
CA GLU A 388 -15.57 -12.23 -40.55
C GLU A 388 -14.99 -12.55 -39.17
N ALA A 389 -13.75 -12.11 -38.90
CA ALA A 389 -13.17 -12.22 -37.56
C ALA A 389 -13.94 -11.40 -36.51
N ALA A 390 -14.54 -10.27 -36.89
CA ALA A 390 -15.40 -9.49 -36.01
C ALA A 390 -16.67 -10.25 -35.62
N ALA A 391 -17.26 -11.05 -36.51
CA ALA A 391 -18.41 -11.90 -36.19
C ALA A 391 -18.04 -12.99 -35.17
N VAL A 392 -16.89 -13.65 -35.35
CA VAL A 392 -16.37 -14.65 -34.39
C VAL A 392 -16.05 -14.01 -33.04
N ALA A 393 -15.46 -12.80 -33.03
CA ALA A 393 -15.15 -12.08 -31.79
C ALA A 393 -16.42 -11.76 -30.97
N ARG A 394 -17.52 -11.38 -31.64
CA ARG A 394 -18.81 -11.14 -30.98
C ARG A 394 -19.39 -12.39 -30.34
N GLU A 395 -19.25 -13.54 -30.98
CA GLU A 395 -19.68 -14.83 -30.43
C GLU A 395 -18.86 -15.18 -29.18
N ARG A 396 -17.53 -15.07 -29.27
CA ARG A 396 -16.60 -15.39 -28.17
C ARG A 396 -16.73 -14.47 -26.96
N TYR A 397 -16.92 -13.18 -27.18
CA TYR A 397 -17.17 -12.23 -26.09
C TYR A 397 -18.62 -12.25 -25.58
N GLY A 398 -19.52 -12.96 -26.27
CA GLY A 398 -20.95 -13.01 -25.96
C GLY A 398 -21.23 -13.40 -24.51
N CYS A 399 -20.44 -14.32 -23.94
CA CYS A 399 -20.60 -14.78 -22.56
C CYS A 399 -20.19 -13.76 -21.49
N LEU A 400 -19.39 -12.74 -21.85
CA LEU A 400 -19.01 -11.62 -20.98
C LEU A 400 -20.04 -10.47 -20.98
N THR A 401 -20.91 -10.41 -21.99
CA THR A 401 -21.89 -9.32 -22.21
C THR A 401 -22.75 -8.99 -20.98
N PRO A 402 -23.27 -9.97 -20.20
CA PRO A 402 -24.09 -9.65 -19.01
C PRO A 402 -23.31 -8.93 -17.90
N TRP A 403 -21.98 -9.02 -17.90
CA TRP A 403 -21.12 -8.63 -16.78
C TRP A 403 -20.29 -7.38 -17.03
N GLN A 404 -20.28 -6.91 -18.28
CA GLN A 404 -19.58 -5.73 -18.77
C GLN A 404 -19.79 -4.48 -17.88
N LYS A 405 -21.02 -4.27 -17.38
CA LYS A 405 -21.38 -3.10 -16.58
C LYS A 405 -21.12 -3.24 -15.07
N ASN A 406 -20.93 -4.46 -14.55
CA ASN A 406 -20.67 -4.71 -13.13
C ASN A 406 -19.72 -5.91 -12.93
N PRO A 407 -18.40 -5.71 -13.08
CA PRO A 407 -17.42 -6.80 -13.04
C PRO A 407 -17.33 -7.53 -11.70
N ALA A 408 -17.72 -6.88 -10.60
CA ALA A 408 -17.83 -7.55 -9.30
C ALA A 408 -18.84 -8.71 -9.38
N THR A 409 -20.00 -8.53 -10.00
CA THR A 409 -20.99 -9.62 -10.10
C THR A 409 -20.49 -10.86 -10.87
N TYR A 410 -19.52 -10.70 -11.79
CA TYR A 410 -18.88 -11.81 -12.52
C TYR A 410 -18.13 -12.76 -11.60
N GLY A 411 -17.25 -12.23 -10.73
CA GLY A 411 -16.42 -13.07 -9.88
C GLY A 411 -17.25 -13.88 -8.88
N ARG A 412 -18.40 -13.36 -8.41
CA ARG A 412 -19.36 -14.12 -7.59
C ARG A 412 -20.06 -15.23 -8.39
N ALA A 413 -20.41 -14.97 -9.65
CA ALA A 413 -21.07 -15.94 -10.52
C ALA A 413 -20.13 -17.07 -10.97
N ALA A 414 -18.86 -16.74 -11.25
CA ALA A 414 -17.80 -17.66 -11.64
C ALA A 414 -17.49 -18.74 -10.58
N LEU A 415 -17.87 -18.50 -9.31
CA LEU A 415 -17.72 -19.45 -8.20
C LEU A 415 -18.84 -20.50 -8.12
N SER A 416 -19.90 -20.36 -8.91
CA SER A 416 -21.01 -21.31 -8.93
C SER A 416 -20.76 -22.40 -9.98
N ARG A 417 -20.90 -23.68 -9.58
CA ARG A 417 -20.63 -24.89 -10.41
C ARG A 417 -21.43 -24.99 -11.73
N GLY A 418 -22.28 -24.01 -12.04
CA GLY A 418 -23.17 -24.00 -13.20
C GLY A 418 -22.87 -22.93 -14.25
N TYR A 419 -21.79 -22.13 -14.11
CA TYR A 419 -21.45 -21.10 -15.09
C TYR A 419 -20.30 -21.54 -16.00
N VAL A 420 -20.52 -21.37 -17.30
CA VAL A 420 -19.58 -21.72 -18.40
C VAL A 420 -18.33 -20.85 -18.29
N GLU A 421 -17.16 -21.47 -18.31
CA GLU A 421 -15.86 -20.78 -18.26
C GLU A 421 -15.59 -20.07 -19.60
N CYS A 422 -15.69 -18.73 -19.61
CA CYS A 422 -15.40 -17.87 -20.77
C CYS A 422 -13.91 -17.75 -21.10
N GLU A 423 -13.04 -18.17 -20.17
CA GLU A 423 -11.58 -17.99 -20.23
C GLU A 423 -10.98 -18.52 -21.54
N GLN A 424 -11.36 -19.74 -21.92
CA GLN A 424 -10.81 -20.40 -23.10
C GLN A 424 -11.14 -19.63 -24.39
N GLU A 425 -12.37 -19.17 -24.56
CA GLU A 425 -12.80 -18.41 -25.75
C GLU A 425 -12.14 -17.03 -25.83
N VAL A 426 -11.95 -16.37 -24.68
CA VAL A 426 -11.26 -15.07 -24.60
C VAL A 426 -9.78 -15.20 -24.96
N ILE A 427 -9.10 -16.21 -24.40
CA ILE A 427 -7.69 -16.51 -24.73
C ILE A 427 -7.57 -16.87 -26.21
N GLU A 428 -8.46 -17.70 -26.74
CA GLU A 428 -8.48 -18.07 -28.15
C GLU A 428 -8.70 -16.87 -29.07
N GLN A 429 -9.51 -15.90 -28.68
CA GLN A 429 -9.69 -14.66 -29.44
C GLN A 429 -8.41 -13.82 -29.47
N CYS A 430 -7.74 -13.66 -28.34
CA CYS A 430 -6.44 -12.95 -28.27
C CYS A 430 -5.38 -13.66 -29.13
N GLN A 431 -5.29 -15.00 -29.04
CA GLN A 431 -4.38 -15.79 -29.88
C GLN A 431 -4.72 -15.66 -31.37
N ALA A 432 -6.00 -15.66 -31.74
CA ALA A 432 -6.42 -15.53 -33.13
C ALA A 432 -6.00 -14.16 -33.73
N LEU A 433 -6.14 -13.07 -32.97
CA LEU A 433 -5.68 -11.74 -33.38
C LEU A 433 -4.15 -11.70 -33.54
N LEU A 434 -3.41 -12.30 -32.60
CA LEU A 434 -1.95 -12.37 -32.64
C LEU A 434 -1.40 -13.23 -33.80
N ARG A 435 -2.10 -14.31 -34.18
CA ARG A 435 -1.70 -15.17 -35.32
C ARG A 435 -1.74 -14.42 -36.66
N LYS A 436 -2.64 -13.44 -36.80
CA LYS A 436 -2.77 -12.60 -38.01
C LYS A 436 -1.92 -11.32 -37.96
N ARG A 437 -0.93 -11.26 -37.06
CA ARG A 437 -0.08 -10.07 -36.84
C ARG A 437 0.57 -9.53 -38.11
N LEU A 438 1.11 -10.39 -38.97
CA LEU A 438 1.79 -9.95 -40.20
C LEU A 438 0.81 -9.37 -41.23
N ASP A 439 -0.40 -9.91 -41.30
CA ASP A 439 -1.43 -9.48 -42.25
C ASP A 439 -2.05 -8.13 -41.83
N TYR A 440 -2.24 -7.93 -40.53
CA TYR A 440 -2.87 -6.75 -39.96
C TYR A 440 -1.92 -5.58 -39.70
N ALA A 441 -0.68 -5.84 -39.29
CA ALA A 441 0.29 -4.78 -39.00
C ALA A 441 0.74 -4.01 -40.26
N ASN A 442 0.60 -4.59 -41.46
CA ASN A 442 0.94 -3.93 -42.72
C ASN A 442 -0.04 -2.80 -43.13
N ASN A 443 -1.21 -2.69 -42.49
CA ASN A 443 -2.20 -1.66 -42.80
C ASN A 443 -2.10 -0.43 -41.85
N ASP A 444 -2.04 -0.64 -40.53
CA ASP A 444 -1.86 0.41 -39.50
C ASP A 444 -1.30 -0.21 -38.20
N GLY A 445 0.01 -0.08 -37.99
CA GLY A 445 0.70 -0.69 -36.85
C GLY A 445 0.26 -0.15 -35.48
N ASP A 446 -0.15 1.11 -35.38
CA ASP A 446 -0.62 1.71 -34.11
C ASP A 446 -2.07 1.27 -33.79
N ALA A 447 -2.94 1.16 -34.81
CA ALA A 447 -4.28 0.60 -34.60
C ALA A 447 -4.24 -0.90 -34.28
N PHE A 448 -3.31 -1.65 -34.90
CA PHE A 448 -3.10 -3.06 -34.55
C PHE A 448 -2.55 -3.23 -33.14
N LEU A 449 -1.62 -2.38 -32.71
CA LEU A 449 -1.11 -2.36 -31.34
C LEU A 449 -2.24 -2.12 -30.33
N ASP A 450 -3.09 -1.12 -30.58
CA ASP A 450 -4.26 -0.80 -29.77
C ASP A 450 -5.21 -2.01 -29.65
N ALA A 451 -5.63 -2.60 -30.78
CA ALA A 451 -6.51 -3.76 -30.78
C ALA A 451 -5.89 -4.98 -30.06
N THR A 452 -4.60 -5.23 -30.28
CA THR A 452 -3.88 -6.35 -29.64
C THR A 452 -3.78 -6.16 -28.14
N GLN A 453 -3.51 -4.95 -27.68
CA GLN A 453 -3.42 -4.66 -26.26
C GLN A 453 -4.79 -4.76 -25.58
N ASN A 454 -5.86 -4.25 -26.21
CA ASN A 454 -7.22 -4.45 -25.72
C ASN A 454 -7.59 -5.94 -25.62
N ALA A 455 -7.20 -6.78 -26.59
CA ALA A 455 -7.43 -8.22 -26.53
C ALA A 455 -6.69 -8.92 -25.36
N ARG A 456 -5.46 -8.50 -25.06
CA ARG A 456 -4.71 -8.97 -23.89
C ARG A 456 -5.35 -8.51 -22.58
N LEU A 457 -5.79 -7.25 -22.52
CA LEU A 457 -6.48 -6.70 -21.36
C LEU A 457 -7.73 -7.50 -21.04
N ILE A 458 -8.57 -7.84 -22.03
CA ILE A 458 -9.77 -8.66 -21.80
C ILE A 458 -9.41 -10.01 -21.16
N ALA A 459 -8.36 -10.68 -21.63
CA ALA A 459 -7.90 -11.95 -21.06
C ALA A 459 -7.37 -11.80 -19.63
N SER A 460 -6.55 -10.78 -19.37
CA SER A 460 -6.06 -10.50 -18.02
C SER A 460 -7.20 -10.10 -17.07
N ALA A 461 -8.15 -9.28 -17.53
CA ALA A 461 -9.25 -8.76 -16.73
C ALA A 461 -10.24 -9.87 -16.34
N GLU A 462 -10.52 -10.81 -17.24
CA GLU A 462 -11.32 -12.00 -16.92
C GLU A 462 -10.70 -12.76 -15.74
N ARG A 463 -9.40 -13.06 -15.83
CA ARG A 463 -8.65 -13.74 -14.76
C ARG A 463 -8.61 -12.93 -13.47
N TYR A 464 -8.41 -11.61 -13.57
CA TYR A 464 -8.43 -10.68 -12.43
C TYR A 464 -9.76 -10.71 -11.68
N TYR A 465 -10.89 -10.58 -12.39
CA TYR A 465 -12.21 -10.56 -11.75
C TYR A 465 -12.60 -11.87 -11.08
N ARG A 466 -12.06 -13.00 -11.55
CA ARG A 466 -12.20 -14.30 -10.88
C ARG A 466 -11.41 -14.36 -9.56
N ILE A 467 -10.20 -13.81 -9.53
CA ILE A 467 -9.30 -13.83 -8.35
C ILE A 467 -9.68 -12.76 -7.32
N MET A 468 -10.25 -11.63 -7.76
CA MET A 468 -10.65 -10.50 -6.91
C MET A 468 -11.54 -10.88 -5.71
N TYR A 469 -12.30 -11.98 -5.81
CA TYR A 469 -13.16 -12.48 -4.73
C TYR A 469 -12.44 -13.27 -3.64
N TYR A 470 -11.23 -13.75 -3.91
CA TYR A 470 -10.40 -14.44 -2.94
C TYR A 470 -9.57 -13.45 -2.09
N GLY A 471 -9.45 -12.19 -2.53
CA GLY A 471 -8.71 -11.13 -1.85
C GLY A 471 -7.20 -11.38 -1.79
N GLY A 472 -6.44 -10.37 -1.35
CA GLY A 472 -5.02 -10.49 -1.04
C GLY A 472 -4.04 -10.30 -2.19
N ALA A 473 -2.77 -10.66 -1.93
CA ALA A 473 -1.60 -10.37 -2.76
C ALA A 473 -1.71 -10.85 -4.20
N GLU A 474 -2.42 -11.96 -4.47
CA GLU A 474 -2.55 -12.50 -5.82
C GLU A 474 -3.27 -11.53 -6.78
N SER A 475 -4.30 -10.83 -6.29
CA SER A 475 -5.03 -9.85 -7.09
C SER A 475 -4.19 -8.60 -7.37
N TRP A 476 -3.42 -8.15 -6.37
CA TRP A 476 -2.46 -7.06 -6.50
C TRP A 476 -1.36 -7.40 -7.51
N ASN A 477 -0.70 -8.54 -7.31
CA ASN A 477 0.40 -9.02 -8.14
C ASN A 477 -0.02 -9.19 -9.58
N LEU A 478 -1.24 -9.67 -9.83
CA LEU A 478 -1.76 -9.80 -11.20
C LEU A 478 -1.95 -8.44 -11.88
N ARG A 479 -2.47 -7.44 -11.17
CA ARG A 479 -2.63 -6.08 -11.70
C ARG A 479 -1.29 -5.43 -12.03
N ASP A 480 -0.35 -5.46 -11.10
CA ASP A 480 0.98 -4.85 -11.33
C ASP A 480 1.81 -5.60 -12.38
N THR A 481 1.69 -6.93 -12.43
CA THR A 481 2.28 -7.73 -13.51
C THR A 481 1.68 -7.34 -14.87
N HIS A 482 0.35 -7.14 -14.94
CA HIS A 482 -0.30 -6.68 -16.16
C HIS A 482 0.19 -5.30 -16.60
N MET A 483 0.31 -4.34 -15.67
CA MET A 483 0.85 -3.00 -15.97
C MET A 483 2.28 -3.10 -16.52
N PHE A 484 3.13 -3.91 -15.90
CA PHE A 484 4.50 -4.15 -16.35
C PHE A 484 4.56 -4.82 -17.73
N GLU A 485 3.76 -5.86 -17.97
CA GLU A 485 3.71 -6.54 -19.27
C GLU A 485 3.23 -5.60 -20.38
N THR A 486 2.24 -4.75 -20.09
CA THR A 486 1.74 -3.72 -21.01
C THR A 486 2.83 -2.71 -21.35
N LEU A 487 3.58 -2.23 -20.35
CA LEU A 487 4.74 -1.36 -20.56
C LEU A 487 5.79 -2.04 -21.45
N ARG A 488 6.10 -3.31 -21.20
CA ARG A 488 7.06 -4.07 -22.02
C ARG A 488 6.58 -4.19 -23.46
N HIS A 489 5.30 -4.50 -23.69
CA HIS A 489 4.73 -4.56 -25.03
C HIS A 489 4.80 -3.21 -25.77
N LEU A 490 4.59 -2.09 -25.05
CA LEU A 490 4.76 -0.75 -25.60
C LEU A 490 6.20 -0.48 -26.04
N LEU A 491 7.16 -0.77 -25.16
CA LEU A 491 8.58 -0.62 -25.45
C LEU A 491 8.99 -1.48 -26.65
N ASP A 492 8.59 -2.75 -26.67
CA ASP A 492 8.91 -3.68 -27.77
C ASP A 492 8.28 -3.24 -29.10
N ALA A 493 7.06 -2.69 -29.07
CA ALA A 493 6.37 -2.19 -30.27
C ALA A 493 7.01 -0.93 -30.85
N LYS A 494 7.59 -0.07 -30.00
CA LYS A 494 8.27 1.16 -30.42
C LYS A 494 9.77 0.95 -30.71
N GLY A 495 10.31 -0.21 -30.32
CA GLY A 495 11.67 -0.64 -30.66
C GLY A 495 12.65 -0.60 -29.48
N PRO A 496 13.90 -1.09 -29.68
CA PRO A 496 14.88 -1.25 -28.60
C PRO A 496 15.28 0.08 -27.95
N ASP A 497 15.27 1.18 -28.71
CA ASP A 497 15.64 2.52 -28.24
C ASP A 497 14.46 3.29 -27.61
N ALA A 498 13.27 2.67 -27.53
CA ALA A 498 12.09 3.33 -26.98
C ALA A 498 12.27 3.65 -25.48
N LYS A 499 11.89 4.86 -25.11
CA LYS A 499 11.93 5.35 -23.72
C LYS A 499 10.54 5.73 -23.22
N ALA A 500 10.26 5.37 -21.97
CA ALA A 500 8.97 5.58 -21.34
C ALA A 500 9.09 6.35 -20.02
N VAL A 501 8.20 7.32 -19.84
CA VAL A 501 7.90 7.88 -18.53
C VAL A 501 6.60 7.24 -18.04
N VAL A 502 6.60 6.73 -16.81
CA VAL A 502 5.44 6.06 -16.21
C VAL A 502 4.94 6.91 -15.05
N TRP A 503 3.65 7.21 -15.01
CA TRP A 503 3.00 7.90 -13.89
C TRP A 503 2.11 6.91 -13.17
N ALA A 504 2.44 6.62 -11.92
CA ALA A 504 1.62 5.76 -11.06
C ALA A 504 1.80 6.19 -9.61
N HIS A 505 1.00 5.65 -8.70
CA HIS A 505 1.16 5.91 -7.28
C HIS A 505 2.51 5.41 -6.73
N ASN A 506 3.01 5.97 -5.63
CA ASN A 506 4.25 5.51 -4.98
C ASN A 506 4.21 4.00 -4.63
N SER A 507 3.03 3.45 -4.34
CA SER A 507 2.81 2.01 -4.10
C SER A 507 3.11 1.15 -5.32
N HIS A 508 3.00 1.71 -6.53
CA HIS A 508 3.33 1.05 -7.79
C HIS A 508 4.77 1.34 -8.24
N VAL A 509 5.26 2.56 -8.02
CA VAL A 509 6.54 3.05 -8.55
C VAL A 509 7.76 2.64 -7.73
N GLY A 510 7.66 2.56 -6.40
CA GLY A 510 8.80 2.18 -5.55
C GLY A 510 9.24 0.74 -5.74
N ASP A 511 10.42 0.36 -5.25
CA ASP A 511 10.82 -1.05 -5.21
C ASP A 511 10.12 -1.77 -4.03
N ALA A 512 9.05 -2.53 -4.32
CA ALA A 512 8.19 -3.15 -3.30
C ALA A 512 8.93 -4.02 -2.28
N ARG A 513 10.07 -4.63 -2.66
CA ARG A 513 10.92 -5.46 -1.77
C ARG A 513 11.39 -4.72 -0.52
N PHE A 514 11.42 -3.40 -0.58
CA PHE A 514 11.88 -2.52 0.48
C PHE A 514 10.73 -1.75 1.16
N THR A 515 9.52 -2.29 1.05
CA THR A 515 8.30 -1.79 1.71
C THR A 515 7.55 -2.95 2.38
N ASP A 516 6.57 -2.68 3.24
CA ASP A 516 5.74 -3.76 3.81
C ASP A 516 5.04 -4.61 2.75
N MET A 517 4.76 -4.06 1.57
CA MET A 517 4.13 -4.77 0.46
C MET A 517 4.94 -6.04 0.10
N GLY A 518 6.21 -5.88 -0.26
CA GLY A 518 7.07 -7.03 -0.57
C GLY A 518 7.56 -7.78 0.66
N ALA A 519 7.85 -7.07 1.76
CA ALA A 519 8.45 -7.69 2.93
C ALA A 519 7.48 -8.51 3.79
N THR A 520 6.19 -8.14 3.81
CA THR A 520 5.20 -8.75 4.71
C THR A 520 3.95 -9.27 4.01
N ARG A 521 3.58 -8.70 2.85
CA ARG A 521 2.32 -9.02 2.15
C ARG A 521 2.51 -9.90 0.92
N ASP A 522 3.74 -10.24 0.54
CA ASP A 522 4.07 -10.97 -0.70
C ASP A 522 3.54 -10.26 -1.96
N GLU A 523 3.48 -8.92 -1.88
CA GLU A 523 3.01 -8.04 -2.95
C GLU A 523 4.22 -7.52 -3.76
N LEU A 524 4.12 -7.62 -5.09
CA LEU A 524 5.07 -7.01 -6.04
C LEU A 524 4.47 -5.75 -6.66
N ASN A 525 5.31 -4.94 -7.30
CA ASN A 525 4.84 -3.80 -8.06
C ASN A 525 5.63 -3.54 -9.35
N ILE A 526 5.10 -2.68 -10.22
CA ILE A 526 5.74 -2.33 -11.49
C ILE A 526 7.15 -1.73 -11.31
N GLY A 527 7.40 -0.98 -10.24
CA GLY A 527 8.71 -0.42 -9.90
C GLY A 527 9.77 -1.50 -9.70
N GLN A 528 9.47 -2.50 -8.86
CA GLN A 528 10.30 -3.68 -8.66
C GLN A 528 10.52 -4.43 -9.99
N LEU A 529 9.45 -4.75 -10.72
CA LEU A 529 9.53 -5.51 -11.96
C LEU A 529 10.39 -4.79 -13.02
N CYS A 530 10.27 -3.46 -13.13
CA CYS A 530 11.12 -2.66 -14.02
C CYS A 530 12.59 -2.68 -13.61
N ARG A 531 12.90 -2.68 -12.31
CA ARG A 531 14.29 -2.81 -11.83
C ARG A 531 14.87 -4.18 -12.10
N GLU A 532 14.08 -5.24 -11.96
CA GLU A 532 14.52 -6.61 -12.19
C GLU A 532 14.71 -6.90 -13.70
N ALA A 533 13.82 -6.40 -14.55
CA ALA A 533 13.87 -6.63 -15.99
C ALA A 533 14.81 -5.67 -16.75
N PHE A 534 14.93 -4.42 -16.30
CA PHE A 534 15.72 -3.37 -16.95
C PHE A 534 16.80 -2.84 -15.98
N ALA A 535 17.59 -3.74 -15.42
CA ALA A 535 18.59 -3.43 -14.41
C ALA A 535 19.57 -2.33 -14.91
N GLY A 536 19.69 -1.23 -14.16
CA GLY A 536 20.53 -0.08 -14.52
C GLY A 536 19.91 0.86 -15.56
N GLU A 537 18.80 0.49 -16.19
CA GLU A 537 18.07 1.29 -17.19
C GLU A 537 16.75 1.86 -16.64
N THR A 538 16.46 1.64 -15.36
CA THR A 538 15.27 2.16 -14.68
C THR A 538 15.66 3.25 -13.67
N ALA A 539 14.84 4.30 -13.53
CA ALA A 539 14.87 5.22 -12.38
C ALA A 539 13.49 5.30 -11.73
N LEU A 540 13.45 5.14 -10.41
CA LEU A 540 12.24 5.25 -9.59
C LEU A 540 12.28 6.56 -8.80
N ILE A 541 11.30 7.44 -9.00
CA ILE A 541 11.26 8.76 -8.35
C ILE A 541 9.97 8.88 -7.55
N GLY A 542 10.08 8.88 -6.23
CA GLY A 542 8.95 9.04 -5.31
C GLY A 542 8.65 10.51 -5.02
N PHE A 543 7.42 10.79 -4.58
CA PHE A 543 6.99 12.13 -4.19
C PHE A 543 6.39 12.11 -2.78
N GLY A 544 6.50 13.20 -2.03
CA GLY A 544 5.97 13.31 -0.68
C GLY A 544 5.45 14.70 -0.33
N THR A 545 4.59 14.74 0.70
CA THR A 545 4.09 15.98 1.30
C THR A 545 3.90 15.87 2.81
N HIS A 546 4.06 16.99 3.53
CA HIS A 546 3.80 17.05 4.96
C HIS A 546 2.31 17.27 5.27
N THR A 547 1.68 18.26 4.65
CA THR A 547 0.27 18.63 4.87
C THR A 547 -0.31 19.32 3.62
N GLY A 548 -1.54 19.84 3.74
CA GLY A 548 -2.20 20.57 2.67
C GLY A 548 -3.62 20.06 2.46
N THR A 549 -4.07 20.06 1.21
CA THR A 549 -5.36 19.49 0.82
C THR A 549 -5.20 18.48 -0.32
N VAL A 550 -6.11 17.52 -0.39
CA VAL A 550 -6.14 16.47 -1.41
C VAL A 550 -7.58 16.25 -1.89
N ALA A 551 -7.77 16.01 -3.19
CA ALA A 551 -9.03 15.49 -3.69
C ALA A 551 -9.10 13.98 -3.40
N ALA A 552 -10.12 13.52 -2.69
CA ALA A 552 -10.31 12.12 -2.37
C ALA A 552 -11.79 11.82 -2.04
N ALA A 553 -12.17 10.56 -1.99
CA ALA A 553 -13.45 10.13 -1.44
C ALA A 553 -13.27 9.46 -0.06
N ASN A 554 -14.34 9.40 0.73
CA ASN A 554 -14.33 8.62 1.98
C ASN A 554 -14.43 7.11 1.71
N ASP A 555 -15.12 6.72 0.64
CA ASP A 555 -15.40 5.32 0.28
C ASP A 555 -15.37 5.15 -1.25
N TRP A 556 -15.25 3.90 -1.70
CA TRP A 556 -15.33 3.55 -3.12
C TRP A 556 -16.67 4.01 -3.72
N ASP A 557 -16.63 4.52 -4.94
CA ASP A 557 -17.79 5.13 -5.64
C ASP A 557 -18.43 6.32 -4.91
N GLY A 558 -17.79 6.85 -3.85
CA GLY A 558 -18.24 8.03 -3.14
C GLY A 558 -17.95 9.34 -3.89
N ASP A 559 -18.66 10.40 -3.50
CA ASP A 559 -18.42 11.76 -4.02
C ASP A 559 -17.01 12.23 -3.68
N MET A 560 -16.35 12.89 -4.63
CA MET A 560 -15.09 13.59 -4.40
C MET A 560 -15.27 14.72 -3.37
N GLN A 561 -14.30 14.83 -2.47
CA GLN A 561 -14.20 15.87 -1.45
C GLN A 561 -12.78 16.45 -1.48
N ILE A 562 -12.68 17.74 -1.16
CA ILE A 562 -11.40 18.36 -0.82
C ILE A 562 -11.18 18.12 0.67
N MET A 563 -10.21 17.28 0.99
CA MET A 563 -9.91 16.85 2.36
C MET A 563 -8.59 17.47 2.82
N ARG A 564 -8.49 17.85 4.10
CA ARG A 564 -7.23 18.32 4.69
C ARG A 564 -6.35 17.10 4.96
N VAL A 565 -5.12 17.14 4.46
CA VAL A 565 -4.10 16.12 4.78
C VAL A 565 -3.55 16.40 6.17
N ASN A 566 -3.62 15.42 7.06
CA ASN A 566 -3.04 15.53 8.39
C ASN A 566 -1.55 15.91 8.30
N PRO A 567 -1.01 16.68 9.25
CA PRO A 567 0.43 16.86 9.37
C PRO A 567 1.15 15.50 9.45
N SER A 568 2.30 15.37 8.82
CA SER A 568 3.06 14.11 8.84
C SER A 568 3.38 13.64 10.26
N ARG A 569 3.49 12.33 10.45
CA ARG A 569 3.80 11.72 11.74
C ARG A 569 5.26 11.89 12.13
N HIS A 570 5.54 12.00 13.42
CA HIS A 570 6.91 12.22 13.93
C HIS A 570 7.91 11.12 13.59
N ASP A 571 7.44 9.92 13.30
CA ASP A 571 8.21 8.72 12.99
C ASP A 571 8.36 8.45 11.47
N SER A 572 7.86 9.34 10.61
CA SER A 572 7.82 9.15 9.15
C SER A 572 8.94 9.88 8.38
N TYR A 573 9.19 9.47 7.13
CA TYR A 573 10.14 10.18 6.25
C TYR A 573 9.66 11.61 5.93
N GLU A 574 8.35 11.80 5.78
CA GLU A 574 7.75 13.12 5.53
C GLU A 574 8.04 14.09 6.67
N ARG A 575 8.09 13.63 7.94
CA ARG A 575 8.51 14.52 9.03
C ARG A 575 9.97 14.92 8.94
N LEU A 576 10.86 14.00 8.57
CA LEU A 576 12.27 14.34 8.39
C LEU A 576 12.47 15.37 7.27
N CYS A 577 11.67 15.28 6.21
CA CYS A 577 11.68 16.24 5.10
C CYS A 577 11.10 17.60 5.51
N HIS A 578 10.01 17.61 6.28
CA HIS A 578 9.42 18.83 6.85
C HIS A 578 10.41 19.56 7.78
N GLU A 579 11.05 18.83 8.69
CA GLU A 579 12.03 19.38 9.64
C GLU A 579 13.33 19.83 8.97
N ALA A 580 13.54 19.50 7.68
CA ALA A 580 14.64 20.05 6.89
C ALA A 580 14.40 21.53 6.53
N ASP A 581 13.21 22.08 6.83
CA ASP A 581 12.84 23.49 6.70
C ASP A 581 13.00 24.01 5.26
N LYS A 582 12.58 23.20 4.29
CA LYS A 582 12.60 23.52 2.86
C LYS A 582 11.21 23.30 2.25
N HIS A 583 10.69 24.33 1.59
CA HIS A 583 9.34 24.31 1.01
C HIS A 583 9.19 23.30 -0.14
N ARG A 584 10.17 23.19 -1.03
CA ARG A 584 10.19 22.20 -2.12
C ARG A 584 11.60 21.85 -2.55
N PHE A 585 11.90 20.57 -2.70
CA PHE A 585 13.25 20.12 -3.06
C PHE A 585 13.26 18.75 -3.74
N LEU A 586 14.38 18.46 -4.41
CA LEU A 586 14.76 17.14 -4.90
C LEU A 586 15.86 16.57 -4.00
N LEU A 587 15.69 15.34 -3.56
CA LEU A 587 16.72 14.57 -2.87
C LEU A 587 17.20 13.43 -3.77
N ASP A 588 18.46 13.49 -4.20
CA ASP A 588 19.09 12.42 -4.98
C ASP A 588 19.51 11.28 -4.04
N LEU A 589 18.79 10.17 -4.15
CA LEU A 589 18.99 8.95 -3.37
C LEU A 589 19.74 7.90 -4.19
N SER A 590 20.40 8.24 -5.30
CA SER A 590 21.14 7.25 -6.09
C SER A 590 22.35 6.69 -5.30
N PRO A 591 22.74 5.42 -5.48
CA PRO A 591 23.99 4.91 -4.93
C PRO A 591 25.19 5.77 -5.33
N GLY A 592 26.09 6.03 -4.38
CA GLY A 592 27.23 6.93 -4.53
C GLY A 592 26.96 8.40 -4.24
N LYS A 593 25.70 8.79 -3.98
CA LYS A 593 25.30 10.16 -3.60
C LYS A 593 25.02 10.23 -2.10
N HIS A 594 25.52 11.26 -1.42
CA HIS A 594 25.23 11.51 0.00
C HIS A 594 25.27 10.25 0.89
N GLU A 595 26.27 9.38 0.71
CA GLU A 595 26.37 8.05 1.35
C GLU A 595 26.16 8.02 2.88
N PRO A 596 26.64 9.02 3.66
CA PRO A 596 26.31 9.09 5.08
C PRO A 596 24.82 9.31 5.35
N LEU A 597 24.14 10.11 4.52
CA LEU A 597 22.69 10.34 4.61
C LEU A 597 21.93 9.09 4.18
N ARG A 598 22.26 8.50 3.02
CA ARG A 598 21.65 7.25 2.54
C ARG A 598 21.65 6.18 3.62
N ARG A 599 22.82 5.87 4.21
CA ARG A 599 22.94 4.88 5.29
C ARG A 599 22.05 5.13 6.50
N ARG A 600 21.80 6.39 6.84
CA ARG A 600 20.89 6.74 7.95
C ARG A 600 19.42 6.71 7.54
N LEU A 601 19.12 7.04 6.28
CA LEU A 601 17.78 6.90 5.70
C LEU A 601 17.43 5.44 5.37
N SER A 602 18.41 4.52 5.38
CA SER A 602 18.17 3.08 5.23
C SER A 602 17.53 2.42 6.48
N GLU A 603 17.37 3.15 7.58
CA GLU A 603 16.55 2.69 8.71
C GLU A 603 15.07 2.70 8.28
N PRO A 604 14.32 1.58 8.38
CA PRO A 604 12.90 1.56 8.05
C PRO A 604 12.10 2.62 8.82
N ARG A 605 11.22 3.33 8.12
CA ARG A 605 10.31 4.33 8.67
C ARG A 605 8.98 4.29 7.95
N LEU A 606 7.97 4.90 8.55
CA LEU A 606 6.68 5.08 7.90
C LEU A 606 6.81 6.02 6.70
N GLU A 607 6.13 5.67 5.62
CA GLU A 607 5.87 6.50 4.43
C GLU A 607 4.37 6.53 4.15
N ARG A 608 3.87 7.68 3.71
CA ARG A 608 2.47 7.97 3.42
C ARG A 608 2.07 7.60 1.98
N PHE A 609 0.91 6.97 1.84
CA PHE A 609 0.32 6.46 0.61
C PHE A 609 -1.19 6.77 0.58
N ILE A 610 -1.58 7.94 0.08
CA ILE A 610 -3.00 8.35 -0.01
C ILE A 610 -3.58 7.95 -1.37
N GLY A 611 -4.38 6.90 -1.41
CA GLY A 611 -5.07 6.49 -2.63
C GLY A 611 -6.19 7.47 -3.06
N VAL A 612 -7.09 6.97 -3.87
CA VAL A 612 -8.32 7.69 -4.28
C VAL A 612 -9.31 7.82 -3.12
N ILE A 613 -9.10 7.02 -2.08
CA ILE A 613 -9.78 7.09 -0.78
C ILE A 613 -8.83 7.63 0.26
N TYR A 614 -9.28 8.61 1.04
CA TYR A 614 -8.55 9.14 2.18
C TYR A 614 -9.39 9.10 3.45
N ARG A 615 -8.80 8.61 4.54
CA ARG A 615 -9.45 8.48 5.86
C ARG A 615 -8.55 9.12 6.92
N PRO A 616 -8.67 10.43 7.15
CA PRO A 616 -7.80 11.16 8.08
C PRO A 616 -7.79 10.57 9.49
N ASP A 617 -8.94 10.08 9.97
CA ASP A 617 -9.10 9.56 11.33
C ASP A 617 -8.35 8.24 11.57
N THR A 618 -8.05 7.48 10.51
CA THR A 618 -7.37 6.18 10.56
C THR A 618 -6.11 6.16 9.69
N GLU A 619 -5.53 7.32 9.39
CA GLU A 619 -4.43 7.49 8.43
C GLU A 619 -3.22 6.60 8.72
N LEU A 620 -2.83 6.42 10.00
CA LEU A 620 -1.74 5.51 10.39
C LEU A 620 -1.96 4.09 9.87
N TRP A 621 -3.20 3.59 9.96
CA TRP A 621 -3.52 2.20 9.63
C TRP A 621 -3.84 2.02 8.14
N SER A 622 -4.37 3.05 7.50
CA SER A 622 -4.93 2.96 6.15
C SER A 622 -4.05 3.60 5.07
N HIS A 623 -3.13 4.49 5.44
CA HIS A 623 -2.33 5.27 4.49
C HIS A 623 -0.85 5.36 4.87
N TYR A 624 -0.39 4.64 5.90
CA TYR A 624 1.03 4.55 6.23
C TYR A 624 1.52 3.11 6.15
N SER A 625 2.75 2.94 5.67
CA SER A 625 3.42 1.65 5.52
C SER A 625 4.91 1.82 5.81
N GLN A 626 5.59 0.80 6.35
CA GLN A 626 7.03 0.85 6.51
C GLN A 626 7.73 0.77 5.17
N ALA A 627 8.76 1.58 5.00
CA ALA A 627 9.59 1.62 3.80
C ALA A 627 11.05 1.92 4.13
N VAL A 628 11.94 1.56 3.21
CA VAL A 628 13.35 1.94 3.20
C VAL A 628 13.57 2.90 2.03
N LEU A 629 13.38 4.20 2.27
CA LEU A 629 13.30 5.24 1.24
C LEU A 629 14.42 5.19 0.18
N PRO A 630 15.73 5.10 0.55
CA PRO A 630 16.80 5.08 -0.45
C PRO A 630 16.96 3.75 -1.18
N GLU A 631 16.29 2.69 -0.74
CA GLU A 631 16.23 1.42 -1.47
C GLU A 631 14.97 1.34 -2.34
N GLN A 632 13.88 1.99 -1.90
CA GLN A 632 12.64 2.11 -2.65
C GLN A 632 12.75 3.03 -3.86
N PHE A 633 13.44 4.18 -3.74
CA PHE A 633 13.56 5.19 -4.79
C PHE A 633 15.00 5.60 -5.08
N ASP A 634 15.26 5.99 -6.33
CA ASP A 634 16.51 6.64 -6.77
C ASP A 634 16.51 8.14 -6.47
N ALA A 635 15.33 8.75 -6.37
CA ALA A 635 15.18 10.14 -5.92
C ALA A 635 13.82 10.38 -5.25
N TYR A 636 13.75 11.42 -4.43
CA TYR A 636 12.54 11.82 -3.73
C TYR A 636 12.24 13.30 -3.95
N VAL A 637 11.04 13.61 -4.43
CA VAL A 637 10.56 14.96 -4.69
C VAL A 637 9.65 15.40 -3.54
N TRP A 638 9.95 16.55 -2.94
CA TRP A 638 9.26 17.03 -1.76
C TRP A 638 8.52 18.34 -2.02
N PHE A 639 7.30 18.44 -1.47
CA PHE A 639 6.52 19.67 -1.33
C PHE A 639 5.98 19.73 0.10
N ASP A 640 6.30 20.77 0.86
CA ASP A 640 5.94 20.81 2.29
C ASP A 640 4.42 20.99 2.52
N GLU A 641 3.78 21.86 1.73
CA GLU A 641 2.33 22.01 1.70
C GLU A 641 1.81 21.89 0.27
N THR A 642 0.69 21.19 0.10
CA THR A 642 0.09 20.88 -1.21
C THR A 642 -1.40 21.22 -1.32
N GLN A 643 -1.93 21.27 -2.54
CA GLN A 643 -3.32 21.60 -2.84
C GLN A 643 -4.03 20.50 -3.61
N ALA A 644 -5.35 20.40 -3.43
CA ALA A 644 -6.17 19.45 -4.17
C ALA A 644 -6.19 19.78 -5.67
N VAL A 645 -6.22 18.76 -6.53
CA VAL A 645 -6.47 18.93 -7.97
C VAL A 645 -7.82 19.58 -8.23
N THR A 646 -7.95 20.28 -9.36
CA THR A 646 -9.25 20.87 -9.78
C THR A 646 -9.90 19.96 -10.82
N PRO A 647 -11.04 19.30 -10.53
CA PRO A 647 -11.73 18.41 -11.47
C PRO A 647 -12.36 19.18 -12.63
N LEU A 648 -12.55 18.52 -13.78
CA LEU A 648 -13.19 19.05 -15.00
C LEU A 648 -14.68 18.64 -15.14
N GLY A 649 -15.21 17.83 -14.21
CA GLY A 649 -16.58 17.31 -14.23
C GLY A 649 -17.55 18.09 -13.32
N PRO A 650 -18.77 17.59 -13.06
CA PRO A 650 -19.74 18.24 -12.17
C PRO A 650 -19.22 18.47 -10.74
N GLU A 651 -18.20 17.72 -10.33
CA GLU A 651 -17.43 17.92 -9.09
C GLU A 651 -16.74 19.29 -9.02
N HIS A 652 -16.53 19.96 -10.16
CA HIS A 652 -16.05 21.34 -10.25
C HIS A 652 -17.03 22.36 -9.63
N HIS A 653 -18.32 22.01 -9.51
CA HIS A 653 -19.38 22.97 -9.14
C HIS A 653 -19.74 22.99 -7.64
N ARG A 654 -19.20 22.10 -6.80
CA ARG A 654 -19.46 22.14 -5.34
C ARG A 654 -18.39 22.98 -4.63
N GLY A 655 -18.57 24.30 -4.62
CA GLY A 655 -17.77 25.18 -3.74
C GLY A 655 -17.55 26.63 -4.19
N MET A 656 -17.86 27.00 -5.42
CA MET A 656 -17.82 28.40 -5.85
C MET A 656 -19.23 29.01 -5.83
N PRO A 657 -19.43 30.22 -5.25
CA PRO A 657 -20.67 30.94 -5.44
C PRO A 657 -20.95 31.13 -6.93
N GLU A 658 -22.16 30.80 -7.35
CA GLU A 658 -22.68 31.12 -8.68
C GLU A 658 -22.72 32.64 -8.87
N THR A 659 -21.60 33.23 -9.29
CA THR A 659 -21.61 34.54 -9.92
C THR A 659 -20.52 34.61 -11.01
N TYR A 660 -20.98 34.45 -12.26
CA TYR A 660 -20.57 35.25 -13.42
C TYR A 660 -19.26 34.90 -14.18
N PRO A 661 -19.19 35.12 -15.52
CA PRO A 661 -20.21 34.96 -16.59
C PRO A 661 -19.62 34.27 -17.86
N PHE A 662 -20.33 33.66 -18.82
CA PHE A 662 -21.67 33.84 -19.37
C PHE A 662 -22.21 32.47 -19.83
N GLY A 663 -23.52 32.26 -19.65
CA GLY A 663 -24.26 31.29 -20.44
C GLY A 663 -24.71 31.90 -21.77
N GLU A 664 -24.50 31.15 -22.85
CA GLU A 664 -25.43 30.86 -23.95
C GLU A 664 -24.98 29.58 -24.65
#